data_AF-A0A964A1M8-F1
#
_entry.id   AF-A0A964A1M8-F1
#
_cell.length_a   1.000
_cell.length_b   1.000
_cell.length_c   1.000
_cell.angle_alpha   90.00
_cell.angle_beta   90.00
_cell.angle_gamma   90.00
#
_symmetry.space_group_name_H-M   'P 1'
#
loop_
_entity.id
_entity.type
_entity.pdbx_description
1 polymer ?
#
loop_
_entity_poly.entity_id
_entity_poly.type
_entity_poly.pdbx_seq_one_letter_code
_entity_poly.pdbx_strand_id
1 'polypeptide(L)'
;MKLETLYIQFRTETIATLVLVAALLGVNLFLNHEPFSTPDEEIAFGQAKEQPYLEAEGYQGLIQHEPHNLQYHLRYIEAYFRQPYQWTSLDGTAHTRDEEAMALRYTHMTVDPDPQTRLVGYFGAGAVRVMREDYATAPITLSNIRDPSVPCVSYLRGRCFYQTGFTANAIRDLKHELSLDNGYHAAATDLLARIYYQTDQYDSLLALNRSPHTQPYMPLGILSNVYFELHDFLRYYQTQFRMMARSMTTVGWIAATLVMLTWLVFLIRVDIYEKENLFNLALTLVLGMVFSFLTFILSDFLGFYLHMGLTGNLLNDLRYTILGIGLVEEVVKFLPFLLILLVRSGAVNNPFDYILYASVSALGFAFVENLMYYDGTHLTIIHARSLTAVLGHMFDSSIVAYCMVLSKYRWKKMPMFVGVVMGLLIAAVAHGLYDFWVFNRAMVIFYLFFLACVRLWITFIKNALNQSPRFSYELQVNADQVRHFLVVSLTAILAFEYFVNGWEWGAFTANQALQTAFIQGSFLILLLGSRLSRINLAQGYWNPLRFQLIPQHPMKVQSEDLVGMRVFIRPLKGNIHLENNMPGPVEGRIVNALPLDAVDKSFIGAGSQKKTGRQWLVVELDNALPLEPADTRHVLIRFLRSVDARSQVMSVFHLLTVTRLTDGGVEGAEDKGWVLVEGEEGRG
;
A
#
# COMPACT_ATOMS: atom_id res chain seq x y z
N MET A 1 4.15 -27.02 -25.13
CA MET A 1 4.14 -26.83 -23.66
C MET A 1 5.38 -26.12 -23.08
N LYS A 2 6.58 -26.73 -22.93
CA LYS A 2 7.74 -26.01 -22.32
C LYS A 2 8.18 -24.75 -23.06
N LEU A 3 8.23 -24.81 -24.39
CA LEU A 3 8.51 -23.65 -25.23
C LEU A 3 7.43 -22.57 -25.10
N GLU A 4 6.16 -22.94 -24.95
CA GLU A 4 5.05 -21.99 -24.81
C GLU A 4 5.06 -21.28 -23.45
N THR A 5 5.27 -22.01 -22.36
CA THR A 5 5.41 -21.37 -21.04
C THR A 5 6.62 -20.44 -21.04
N LEU A 6 7.80 -20.92 -21.45
CA LEU A 6 9.01 -20.09 -21.52
C LEU A 6 8.81 -18.87 -22.43
N TYR A 7 8.10 -19.04 -23.55
CA TYR A 7 7.73 -17.97 -24.47
C TYR A 7 6.78 -16.96 -23.85
N ILE A 8 5.75 -17.40 -23.10
CA ILE A 8 4.84 -16.49 -22.38
C ILE A 8 5.60 -15.75 -21.27
N GLN A 9 6.52 -16.42 -20.58
CA GLN A 9 7.35 -15.80 -19.55
C GLN A 9 8.23 -14.70 -20.15
N PHE A 10 8.98 -15.05 -21.19
CA PHE A 10 9.83 -14.13 -21.93
C PHE A 10 9.01 -12.96 -22.50
N ARG A 11 7.85 -13.24 -23.10
CA ARG A 11 6.93 -12.23 -23.64
C ARG A 11 6.43 -11.27 -22.56
N THR A 12 6.12 -11.77 -21.37
CA THR A 12 5.67 -10.94 -20.23
C THR A 12 6.76 -9.97 -19.81
N GLU A 13 7.97 -10.46 -19.57
CA GLU A 13 9.11 -9.65 -19.15
C GLU A 13 9.51 -8.66 -20.25
N THR A 14 9.44 -9.07 -21.52
CA THR A 14 9.67 -8.20 -22.67
C THR A 14 8.66 -7.06 -22.73
N ILE A 15 7.36 -7.34 -22.60
CA ILE A 15 6.31 -6.31 -22.63
C ILE A 15 6.49 -5.34 -21.46
N ALA A 16 6.71 -5.84 -20.25
CA ALA A 16 6.95 -4.99 -19.08
C ALA A 16 8.17 -4.08 -19.30
N THR A 17 9.26 -4.63 -19.85
CA THR A 17 10.47 -3.87 -20.19
C THR A 17 10.18 -2.80 -21.25
N LEU A 18 9.45 -3.13 -22.32
CA LEU A 18 9.09 -2.19 -23.38
C LEU A 18 8.25 -1.03 -22.85
N VAL A 19 7.29 -1.30 -21.95
CA VAL A 19 6.48 -0.25 -21.30
C VAL A 19 7.37 0.72 -20.52
N LEU A 20 8.30 0.21 -19.71
CA LEU A 20 9.20 1.05 -18.93
C LEU A 20 10.20 1.82 -19.80
N VAL A 21 10.77 1.19 -20.83
CA VAL A 21 11.68 1.84 -21.78
C VAL A 21 10.97 2.94 -22.58
N ALA A 22 9.73 2.70 -23.01
CA ALA A 22 8.93 3.72 -23.70
C ALA A 22 8.68 4.94 -22.80
N ALA A 23 8.36 4.73 -21.52
CA ALA A 23 8.21 5.82 -20.55
C ALA A 23 9.53 6.56 -20.34
N LEU A 24 10.65 5.84 -20.17
CA LEU A 24 12.00 6.39 -20.02
C LEU A 24 12.40 7.29 -21.20
N LEU A 25 12.18 6.82 -22.43
CA LEU A 25 12.42 7.61 -23.63
C LEU A 25 11.49 8.82 -23.68
N GLY A 26 10.21 8.65 -23.39
CA GLY A 26 9.23 9.75 -23.41
C GLY A 26 9.60 10.90 -22.48
N VAL A 27 9.94 10.60 -21.23
CA VAL A 27 10.31 11.62 -20.24
C VAL A 27 11.60 12.33 -20.63
N ASN A 28 12.66 11.58 -20.96
CA ASN A 28 13.97 12.18 -21.21
C ASN A 28 14.06 12.92 -22.56
N LEU A 29 13.24 12.55 -23.55
CA LEU A 29 13.24 13.22 -24.85
C LEU A 29 12.34 14.46 -24.88
N PHE A 30 11.23 14.48 -24.12
CA PHE A 30 10.21 15.52 -24.26
C PHE A 30 10.02 16.42 -23.02
N LEU A 31 10.49 16.00 -21.83
CA LEU A 31 10.20 16.68 -20.55
C LEU A 31 11.48 17.19 -19.86
N ASN A 32 12.47 17.62 -20.65
CA ASN A 32 13.77 18.07 -20.16
C ASN A 32 13.85 19.60 -19.97
N HIS A 33 12.72 20.25 -19.68
CA HIS A 33 12.58 21.70 -19.49
C HIS A 33 11.93 21.99 -18.13
N GLU A 34 12.17 23.19 -17.59
CA GLU A 34 11.50 23.65 -16.37
C GLU A 34 9.98 23.78 -16.59
N PRO A 35 9.16 23.41 -15.59
CA PRO A 35 7.70 23.38 -15.75
C PRO A 35 7.03 24.76 -15.72
N PHE A 36 7.78 25.85 -15.54
CA PHE A 36 7.30 27.22 -15.41
C PHE A 36 8.10 28.18 -16.29
N SER A 37 7.47 29.29 -16.67
CA SER A 37 8.04 30.31 -17.56
C SER A 37 7.97 31.74 -17.00
N THR A 38 7.19 31.95 -15.93
CA THR A 38 7.03 33.25 -15.26
C THR A 38 7.23 33.13 -13.75
N PRO A 39 7.60 34.23 -13.06
CA PRO A 39 7.72 34.22 -11.59
C PRO A 39 6.45 33.78 -10.86
N ASP A 40 5.26 34.12 -11.37
CA ASP A 40 3.99 33.71 -10.79
C ASP A 40 3.73 32.20 -10.94
N GLU A 41 4.05 31.64 -12.11
CA GLU A 41 3.99 30.19 -12.34
C GLU A 41 4.96 29.43 -11.43
N GLU A 42 6.17 29.97 -11.25
CA GLU A 42 7.20 29.41 -10.36
C GLU A 42 6.77 29.44 -8.89
N ILE A 43 6.18 30.56 -8.41
CA ILE A 43 5.61 30.67 -7.07
C ILE A 43 4.46 29.67 -6.89
N ALA A 44 3.53 29.61 -7.83
CA ALA A 44 2.38 28.71 -7.76
C ALA A 44 2.84 27.24 -7.74
N PHE A 45 3.83 26.90 -8.55
CA PHE A 45 4.45 25.58 -8.55
C PHE A 45 5.14 25.28 -7.21
N GLY A 46 5.98 26.19 -6.72
CA GLY A 46 6.65 26.06 -5.42
C GLY A 46 5.69 25.87 -4.25
N GLN A 47 4.59 26.63 -4.22
CA GLN A 47 3.54 26.51 -3.20
C GLN A 47 2.79 25.17 -3.30
N ALA A 48 2.39 24.76 -4.51
CA ALA A 48 1.66 23.52 -4.72
C ALA A 48 2.48 22.27 -4.38
N LYS A 49 3.81 22.39 -4.48
CA LYS A 49 4.77 21.30 -4.32
C LYS A 49 5.57 21.33 -3.02
N GLU A 50 5.27 22.28 -2.14
CA GLU A 50 5.99 22.51 -0.88
C GLU A 50 7.51 22.64 -1.10
N GLN A 51 7.90 23.43 -2.11
CA GLN A 51 9.30 23.74 -2.43
C GLN A 51 9.58 25.23 -2.17
N PRO A 52 10.01 25.61 -0.94
CA PRO A 52 10.17 27.01 -0.57
C PRO A 52 11.29 27.75 -1.32
N TYR A 53 12.18 27.04 -2.03
CA TYR A 53 13.21 27.69 -2.84
C TYR A 53 12.66 28.26 -4.14
N LEU A 54 11.80 27.53 -4.84
CA LEU A 54 11.08 28.02 -6.03
C LEU A 54 10.18 29.20 -5.68
N GLU A 55 9.51 29.15 -4.52
CA GLU A 55 8.76 30.30 -4.02
C GLU A 55 9.67 31.53 -3.85
N ALA A 56 10.85 31.35 -3.26
CA ALA A 56 11.78 32.46 -3.03
C ALA A 56 12.37 33.00 -4.33
N GLU A 57 12.71 32.15 -5.29
CA GLU A 57 13.22 32.53 -6.62
C GLU A 57 12.18 33.32 -7.40
N GLY A 58 10.94 32.83 -7.45
CA GLY A 58 9.84 33.55 -8.09
C GLY A 58 9.53 34.90 -7.41
N TYR A 59 9.48 34.97 -6.07
CA TYR A 59 9.32 36.26 -5.39
C TYR A 59 10.50 37.20 -5.63
N GLN A 60 11.72 36.67 -5.74
CA GLN A 60 12.88 37.47 -6.12
C GLN A 60 12.74 38.02 -7.55
N GLY A 61 12.15 37.27 -8.47
CA GLY A 61 11.76 37.74 -9.80
C GLY A 61 10.76 38.90 -9.72
N LEU A 62 9.68 38.76 -8.95
CA LEU A 62 8.68 39.84 -8.77
C LEU A 62 9.28 41.11 -8.14
N ILE A 63 10.17 40.97 -7.15
CA ILE A 63 10.86 42.09 -6.50
C ILE A 63 11.71 42.90 -7.49
N GLN A 64 12.27 42.28 -8.54
CA GLN A 64 13.02 43.02 -9.56
C GLN A 64 12.15 43.99 -10.34
N HIS A 65 10.86 43.68 -10.50
CA HIS A 65 9.88 44.53 -11.19
C HIS A 65 9.17 45.51 -10.24
N GLU A 66 8.87 45.08 -9.02
CA GLU A 66 8.20 45.88 -7.97
C GLU A 66 9.02 45.95 -6.67
N PRO A 67 10.14 46.69 -6.64
CA PRO A 67 11.11 46.67 -5.53
C PRO A 67 10.62 47.31 -4.23
N HIS A 68 9.45 47.95 -4.24
CA HIS A 68 8.84 48.58 -3.05
C HIS A 68 7.62 47.80 -2.52
N ASN A 69 7.30 46.65 -3.12
CA ASN A 69 6.16 45.84 -2.68
C ASN A 69 6.53 45.01 -1.44
N LEU A 70 6.09 45.49 -0.27
CA LEU A 70 6.43 44.86 1.02
C LEU A 70 5.89 43.43 1.16
N GLN A 71 4.77 43.09 0.50
CA GLN A 71 4.26 41.71 0.54
C GLN A 71 5.21 40.76 -0.18
N TYR A 72 5.75 41.13 -1.35
CA TYR A 72 6.74 40.30 -2.06
C TYR A 72 8.01 40.12 -1.23
N HIS A 73 8.51 41.18 -0.61
CA HIS A 73 9.65 41.08 0.30
C HIS A 73 9.39 40.16 1.50
N LEU A 74 8.21 40.26 2.13
CA LEU A 74 7.86 39.40 3.24
C LEU A 74 7.77 37.93 2.81
N ARG A 75 7.07 37.67 1.70
CA ARG A 75 6.90 36.31 1.17
C ARG A 75 8.22 35.68 0.75
N TYR A 76 9.11 36.45 0.14
CA TYR A 76 10.49 36.04 -0.15
C TYR A 76 11.24 35.65 1.13
N ILE A 77 11.20 36.49 2.17
CA ILE A 77 11.86 36.20 3.45
C ILE A 77 11.24 34.95 4.11
N GLU A 78 9.91 34.85 4.15
CA GLU A 78 9.21 33.68 4.70
C GLU A 78 9.56 32.39 3.95
N ALA A 79 9.61 32.43 2.62
CA ALA A 79 10.03 31.30 1.78
C ALA A 79 11.50 30.93 2.04
N TYR A 80 12.40 31.92 2.08
CA TYR A 80 13.83 31.73 2.34
C TYR A 80 14.13 31.02 3.67
N PHE A 81 13.46 31.44 4.75
CA PHE A 81 13.65 30.80 6.06
C PHE A 81 12.92 29.46 6.21
N ARG A 82 11.93 29.17 5.36
CA ARG A 82 11.31 27.83 5.27
C ARG A 82 12.19 26.80 4.56
N GLN A 83 13.14 27.23 3.72
CA GLN A 83 14.06 26.31 3.05
C GLN A 83 14.94 25.57 4.05
N PRO A 84 15.29 24.30 3.80
CA PRO A 84 16.32 23.62 4.59
C PRO A 84 17.68 24.31 4.41
N TYR A 85 18.58 24.12 5.37
CA TYR A 85 19.91 24.75 5.33
C TYR A 85 20.71 24.39 4.07
N GLN A 86 20.51 23.18 3.56
CA GLN A 86 21.03 22.71 2.27
C GLN A 86 19.89 22.12 1.45
N TRP A 87 19.86 22.44 0.15
CA TRP A 87 18.91 21.86 -0.80
C TRP A 87 19.55 21.66 -2.17
N THR A 88 18.85 20.91 -3.02
CA THR A 88 19.21 20.69 -4.42
C THR A 88 18.06 21.16 -5.29
N SER A 89 18.34 21.99 -6.29
CA SER A 89 17.37 22.49 -7.27
C SER A 89 16.98 21.40 -8.30
N LEU A 90 15.96 21.68 -9.13
CA LEU A 90 15.41 20.72 -10.11
C LEU A 90 16.44 20.26 -11.15
N ASP A 91 17.45 21.07 -11.43
CA ASP A 91 18.57 20.76 -12.34
C ASP A 91 19.70 19.95 -11.66
N GLY A 92 19.61 19.72 -10.34
CA GLY A 92 20.62 19.01 -9.56
C GLY A 92 21.68 19.90 -8.92
N THR A 93 21.58 21.23 -9.01
CA THR A 93 22.54 22.15 -8.39
C THR A 93 22.35 22.20 -6.86
N ALA A 94 23.44 22.13 -6.10
CA ALA A 94 23.41 22.16 -4.64
C ALA A 94 23.57 23.59 -4.10
N HIS A 95 22.76 23.96 -3.11
CA HIS A 95 22.73 25.29 -2.51
C HIS A 95 22.86 25.22 -0.98
N THR A 96 23.31 26.33 -0.37
CA THR A 96 23.38 26.49 1.09
C THR A 96 22.82 27.86 1.47
N ARG A 97 22.03 27.90 2.54
CA ARG A 97 21.40 29.11 3.04
C ARG A 97 22.43 30.03 3.72
N ASP A 98 22.51 31.27 3.28
CA ASP A 98 23.33 32.34 3.88
C ASP A 98 22.43 33.39 4.55
N GLU A 99 22.09 33.12 5.80
CA GLU A 99 21.22 34.02 6.56
C GLU A 99 21.88 35.37 6.82
N GLU A 100 23.20 35.44 6.96
CA GLU A 100 23.91 36.69 7.25
C GLU A 100 23.84 37.63 6.04
N ALA A 101 24.06 37.10 4.84
CA ALA A 101 23.84 37.85 3.60
C ALA A 101 22.40 38.36 3.49
N MET A 102 21.40 37.55 3.87
CA MET A 102 19.99 37.97 3.89
C MET A 102 19.75 39.13 4.86
N ALA A 103 20.29 39.06 6.08
CA ALA A 103 20.15 40.12 7.08
C ALA A 103 20.87 41.41 6.66
N LEU A 104 22.08 41.28 6.10
CA LEU A 104 22.87 42.41 5.61
C LEU A 104 22.16 43.13 4.47
N ARG A 105 21.56 42.40 3.51
CA ARG A 105 20.80 42.96 2.38
C ARG A 105 19.79 44.03 2.84
N TYR A 106 18.91 43.70 3.77
CA TYR A 106 17.90 44.64 4.25
C TYR A 106 18.46 45.69 5.20
N THR A 107 19.48 45.36 6.00
CA THR A 107 20.14 46.33 6.88
C THR A 107 20.80 47.45 6.06
N HIS A 108 21.44 47.13 4.93
CA HIS A 108 22.02 48.12 4.02
C HIS A 108 20.97 49.08 3.44
N MET A 109 19.77 48.60 3.15
CA MET A 109 18.67 49.44 2.63
C MET A 109 18.18 50.47 3.67
N THR A 110 18.41 50.27 4.98
CA THR A 110 17.96 51.21 6.02
C THR A 110 18.65 52.58 5.97
N VAL A 111 19.84 52.66 5.37
CA VAL A 111 20.63 53.89 5.21
C VAL A 111 20.54 54.48 3.80
N ASP A 112 19.68 53.93 2.94
CA ASP A 112 19.51 54.40 1.56
C ASP A 112 18.97 55.85 1.53
N PRO A 113 19.38 56.72 0.59
CA PRO A 113 18.81 58.05 0.46
C PRO A 113 17.31 58.07 0.09
N ASP A 114 16.79 57.06 -0.61
CA ASP A 114 15.39 56.96 -1.01
C ASP A 114 14.49 56.52 0.16
N PRO A 115 13.45 57.29 0.53
CA PRO A 115 12.53 56.93 1.62
C PRO A 115 11.81 55.61 1.43
N GLN A 116 11.46 55.22 0.19
CA GLN A 116 10.76 53.96 -0.09
C GLN A 116 11.70 52.77 0.11
N THR A 117 12.93 52.88 -0.38
CA THR A 117 13.98 51.88 -0.15
C THR A 117 14.32 51.75 1.34
N ARG A 118 14.39 52.84 2.10
CA ARG A 118 14.54 52.77 3.56
C ARG A 118 13.36 52.08 4.24
N LEU A 119 12.14 52.34 3.81
CA LEU A 119 10.94 51.67 4.32
C LEU A 119 11.06 50.15 4.13
N VAL A 120 11.41 49.70 2.92
CA VAL A 120 11.68 48.29 2.63
C VAL A 120 12.82 47.75 3.50
N GLY A 121 13.88 48.52 3.72
CA GLY A 121 15.00 48.16 4.58
C GLY A 121 14.58 47.90 6.03
N TYR A 122 13.87 48.84 6.66
CA TYR A 122 13.38 48.68 8.03
C TYR A 122 12.39 47.52 8.13
N PHE A 123 11.49 47.41 7.15
CA PHE A 123 10.50 46.34 7.10
C PHE A 123 11.16 44.96 7.00
N GLY A 124 12.03 44.77 6.01
CA GLY A 124 12.72 43.51 5.77
C GLY A 124 13.69 43.14 6.88
N ALA A 125 14.41 44.10 7.46
CA ALA A 125 15.26 43.85 8.63
C ALA A 125 14.42 43.40 9.83
N GLY A 126 13.25 44.00 10.05
CA GLY A 126 12.28 43.55 11.04
C GLY A 126 11.78 42.13 10.76
N ALA A 127 11.37 41.84 9.53
CA ALA A 127 10.88 40.52 9.11
C ALA A 127 11.95 39.41 9.27
N VAL A 128 13.20 39.68 8.88
CA VAL A 128 14.33 38.74 9.09
C VAL A 128 14.54 38.45 10.57
N ARG A 129 14.46 39.48 11.44
CA ARG A 129 14.55 39.28 12.90
C ARG A 129 13.40 38.41 13.42
N VAL A 130 12.16 38.61 12.94
CA VAL A 130 11.03 37.74 13.28
C VAL A 130 11.27 36.29 12.86
N MET A 131 11.82 36.05 11.66
CA MET A 131 12.13 34.68 11.20
C MET A 131 13.28 34.02 11.97
N ARG A 132 14.19 34.82 12.52
CA ARG A 132 15.26 34.37 13.43
C ARG A 132 14.82 34.28 14.90
N GLU A 133 13.52 34.35 15.16
CA GLU A 133 12.92 34.28 16.50
C GLU A 133 13.36 35.40 17.47
N ASP A 134 13.91 36.50 16.95
CA ASP A 134 14.28 37.68 17.73
C ASP A 134 13.06 38.61 17.90
N TYR A 135 12.08 38.11 18.65
CA TYR A 135 10.81 38.81 18.91
C TYR A 135 10.96 40.04 19.82
N ALA A 136 12.10 40.17 20.51
CA ALA A 136 12.37 41.29 21.39
C ALA A 136 12.83 42.53 20.61
N THR A 137 13.73 42.38 19.63
CA THR A 137 14.26 43.52 18.88
C THR A 137 13.50 43.80 17.58
N ALA A 138 12.81 42.82 17.00
CA ALA A 138 12.05 43.02 15.77
C ALA A 138 11.01 44.18 15.88
N PRO A 139 10.20 44.29 16.96
CA PRO A 139 9.28 45.43 17.12
C PRO A 139 10.00 46.78 17.20
N ILE A 140 11.22 46.82 17.76
CA ILE A 140 12.04 48.04 17.83
C ILE A 140 12.44 48.47 16.42
N THR A 141 12.92 47.54 15.59
CA THR A 141 13.24 47.84 14.18
C THR A 141 11.99 48.30 13.41
N LEU A 142 10.87 47.60 13.55
CA LEU A 142 9.60 47.94 12.91
C LEU A 142 9.02 49.28 13.38
N SER A 143 9.32 49.72 14.60
CA SER A 143 8.83 51.02 15.14
C SER A 143 9.36 52.25 14.39
N ASN A 144 10.40 52.09 13.57
CA ASN A 144 10.88 53.14 12.67
C ASN A 144 9.88 53.42 11.54
N ILE A 145 8.95 52.49 11.26
CA ILE A 145 7.85 52.67 10.32
C ILE A 145 6.65 53.23 11.10
N ARG A 146 6.46 54.56 11.01
CA ARG A 146 5.45 55.27 11.80
C ARG A 146 4.05 55.28 11.18
N ASP A 147 3.97 55.10 9.86
CA ASP A 147 2.70 55.11 9.15
C ASP A 147 1.93 53.80 9.41
N PRO A 148 0.75 53.86 10.06
CA PRO A 148 -0.02 52.66 10.35
C PRO A 148 -0.63 52.03 9.09
N SER A 149 -0.80 52.77 7.99
CA SER A 149 -1.40 52.25 6.76
C SER A 149 -0.48 51.31 5.97
N VAL A 150 0.78 51.18 6.38
CA VAL A 150 1.75 50.30 5.74
C VAL A 150 1.38 48.83 6.02
N PRO A 151 1.14 48.02 4.97
CA PRO A 151 0.72 46.63 5.14
C PRO A 151 1.85 45.77 5.72
N CYS A 152 1.50 44.59 6.21
CA CYS A 152 2.35 43.57 6.83
C CYS A 152 3.02 43.95 8.16
N VAL A 153 3.17 45.25 8.47
CA VAL A 153 3.82 45.72 9.71
C VAL A 153 3.01 45.30 10.93
N SER A 154 1.68 45.45 10.88
CA SER A 154 0.81 45.09 12.00
C SER A 154 0.76 43.57 12.16
N TYR A 155 0.77 42.80 11.07
CA TYR A 155 0.93 41.35 11.12
C TYR A 155 2.23 40.90 11.81
N LEU A 156 3.40 41.44 11.41
CA LEU A 156 4.68 41.06 12.02
C LEU A 156 4.77 41.44 13.49
N ARG A 157 4.27 42.63 13.85
CA ARG A 157 4.20 43.06 15.25
C ARG A 157 3.24 42.19 16.06
N GLY A 158 2.09 41.84 15.49
CA GLY A 158 1.13 40.91 16.08
C GLY A 158 1.72 39.53 16.34
N ARG A 159 2.52 39.00 15.40
CA ARG A 159 3.32 37.77 15.60
C ARG A 159 4.28 37.88 16.77
N CYS A 160 5.04 38.97 16.86
CA CYS A 160 5.97 39.18 17.97
C CYS A 160 5.24 39.23 19.31
N PHE A 161 4.13 39.97 19.39
CA PHE A 161 3.32 40.05 20.61
C PHE A 161 2.73 38.71 21.02
N TYR A 162 2.28 37.91 20.06
CA TYR A 162 1.76 36.59 20.35
C TYR A 162 2.85 35.68 20.94
N GLN A 163 4.03 35.63 20.31
CA GLN A 163 5.15 34.80 20.77
C GLN A 163 5.72 35.25 22.12
N THR A 164 5.56 36.53 22.48
CA THR A 164 5.97 37.09 23.78
C THR A 164 4.86 37.08 24.84
N GLY A 165 3.70 36.50 24.54
CA GLY A 165 2.58 36.33 25.48
C GLY A 165 1.62 37.52 25.61
N PHE A 166 1.79 38.58 24.82
CA PHE A 166 0.90 39.75 24.78
C PHE A 166 -0.28 39.55 23.82
N THR A 167 -1.11 38.53 24.07
CA THR A 167 -2.20 38.09 23.18
C THR A 167 -3.19 39.20 22.81
N ALA A 168 -3.54 40.08 23.75
CA ALA A 168 -4.46 41.19 23.47
C ALA A 168 -3.88 42.18 22.44
N ASN A 169 -2.58 42.47 22.53
CA ASN A 169 -1.87 43.33 21.58
C ASN A 169 -1.78 42.66 20.21
N ALA A 170 -1.52 41.35 20.20
CA ALA A 170 -1.49 40.56 18.97
C ALA A 170 -2.84 40.62 18.24
N ILE A 171 -3.95 40.34 18.94
CA ILE A 171 -5.31 40.41 18.37
C ILE A 171 -5.61 41.80 17.81
N ARG A 172 -5.26 42.87 18.55
CA ARG A 172 -5.47 44.24 18.10
C ARG A 172 -4.74 44.54 16.80
N ASP A 173 -3.46 44.18 16.73
CA ASP A 173 -2.64 44.46 15.55
C ASP A 173 -3.07 43.61 14.34
N LEU A 174 -3.48 42.36 14.55
CA LEU A 174 -4.01 41.51 13.48
C LEU A 174 -5.36 42.00 12.97
N LYS A 175 -6.27 42.46 13.85
CA LYS A 175 -7.52 43.10 13.43
C LYS A 175 -7.27 44.38 12.64
N HIS A 176 -6.26 45.16 13.04
CA HIS A 176 -5.85 46.35 12.31
C HIS A 176 -5.32 45.97 10.91
N GLU A 177 -4.48 44.96 10.80
CA GLU A 177 -4.02 44.44 9.49
C GLU A 177 -5.20 44.03 8.60
N LEU A 178 -6.21 43.35 9.15
CA LEU A 178 -7.42 42.96 8.42
C LEU A 178 -8.29 44.14 7.97
N SER A 179 -8.09 45.34 8.54
CA SER A 179 -8.84 46.55 8.17
C SER A 179 -8.21 47.35 7.03
N LEU A 180 -6.97 47.02 6.63
CA LEU A 180 -6.28 47.67 5.52
C LEU A 180 -6.71 47.04 4.19
N ASP A 181 -7.03 47.85 3.17
CA ASP A 181 -7.45 47.36 1.85
C ASP A 181 -6.38 46.48 1.15
N ASN A 182 -5.10 46.77 1.42
CA ASN A 182 -3.94 46.03 0.91
C ASN A 182 -3.23 45.23 2.02
N GLY A 183 -3.94 44.93 3.11
CA GLY A 183 -3.40 44.18 4.24
C GLY A 183 -3.05 42.74 3.91
N TYR A 184 -2.21 42.12 4.72
CA TYR A 184 -1.83 40.71 4.56
C TYR A 184 -2.91 39.77 5.11
N HIS A 185 -4.11 39.81 4.51
CA HIS A 185 -5.32 39.17 5.03
C HIS A 185 -5.17 37.66 5.27
N ALA A 186 -4.47 36.96 4.38
CA ALA A 186 -4.30 35.52 4.47
C ALA A 186 -3.59 35.09 5.78
N ALA A 187 -2.39 35.64 6.01
CA ALA A 187 -1.60 35.27 7.18
C ALA A 187 -2.15 35.86 8.47
N ALA A 188 -2.75 37.07 8.41
CA ALA A 188 -3.42 37.66 9.55
C ALA A 188 -4.64 36.82 10.00
N THR A 189 -5.43 36.31 9.05
CA THR A 189 -6.57 35.44 9.35
C THR A 189 -6.13 34.11 9.95
N ASP A 190 -5.14 33.43 9.37
CA ASP A 190 -4.62 32.16 9.89
C ASP A 190 -4.11 32.30 11.33
N LEU A 191 -3.28 33.31 11.60
CA LEU A 191 -2.77 33.55 12.95
C LEU A 191 -3.87 33.93 13.93
N LEU A 192 -4.82 34.78 13.53
CA LEU A 192 -5.93 35.17 14.39
C LEU A 192 -6.85 33.98 14.70
N ALA A 193 -7.10 33.10 13.73
CA ALA A 193 -7.85 31.87 13.94
C ALA A 193 -7.12 30.92 14.91
N ARG A 194 -5.79 30.78 14.81
CA ARG A 194 -4.98 30.01 15.78
C ARG A 194 -5.06 30.59 17.18
N ILE A 195 -4.96 31.90 17.32
CA ILE A 195 -5.09 32.59 18.61
C ILE A 195 -6.46 32.31 19.22
N TYR A 196 -7.54 32.48 18.45
CA TYR A 196 -8.89 32.23 18.95
C TYR A 196 -9.12 30.77 19.32
N TYR A 197 -8.58 29.82 18.55
CA TYR A 197 -8.66 28.41 18.88
C TYR A 197 -7.93 28.08 20.19
N GLN A 198 -6.69 28.54 20.36
CA GLN A 198 -5.91 28.28 21.57
C GLN A 198 -6.41 29.00 22.82
N THR A 199 -7.28 29.99 22.66
CA THR A 199 -7.89 30.75 23.77
C THR A 199 -9.37 30.43 23.95
N ASP A 200 -9.86 29.35 23.34
CA ASP A 200 -11.25 28.87 23.38
C ASP A 200 -12.30 29.91 22.95
N GLN A 201 -11.91 30.88 22.11
CA GLN A 201 -12.78 31.95 21.59
C GLN A 201 -13.50 31.52 20.30
N TYR A 202 -14.29 30.44 20.38
CA TYR A 202 -14.90 29.82 19.20
C TYR A 202 -15.91 30.73 18.48
N ASP A 203 -16.65 31.57 19.20
CA ASP A 203 -17.56 32.55 18.57
C ASP A 203 -16.81 33.55 17.68
N SER A 204 -15.67 34.06 18.16
CA SER A 204 -14.80 34.96 17.40
C SER A 204 -14.21 34.27 16.17
N LEU A 205 -13.81 33.01 16.30
CA LEU A 205 -13.30 32.19 15.20
C LEU A 205 -14.38 31.93 14.14
N LEU A 206 -15.58 31.55 14.56
CA LEU A 206 -16.72 31.33 13.66
C LEU A 206 -17.18 32.64 13.01
N ALA A 207 -17.03 33.79 13.67
CA ALA A 207 -17.28 35.10 13.05
C ALA A 207 -16.28 35.39 11.91
N LEU A 208 -15.00 35.03 12.05
CA LEU A 208 -14.04 35.11 10.95
C LEU A 208 -14.46 34.23 9.76
N ASN A 209 -14.99 33.04 10.01
CA ASN A 209 -15.43 32.14 8.93
C ASN A 209 -16.71 32.63 8.20
N ARG A 210 -17.46 33.56 8.79
CA ARG A 210 -18.67 34.17 8.18
C ARG A 210 -18.35 35.38 7.31
N SER A 211 -17.21 36.04 7.53
CA SER A 211 -16.81 37.21 6.75
C SER A 211 -16.23 36.79 5.40
N PRO A 212 -16.72 37.33 4.27
CA PRO A 212 -16.21 37.02 2.93
C PRO A 212 -14.72 37.33 2.74
N HIS A 213 -14.18 38.30 3.48
CA HIS A 213 -12.79 38.72 3.38
C HIS A 213 -11.81 37.77 4.09
N THR A 214 -12.27 37.01 5.08
CA THR A 214 -11.42 36.12 5.90
C THR A 214 -11.72 34.64 5.64
N GLN A 215 -12.94 34.30 5.25
CA GLN A 215 -13.37 32.92 4.98
C GLN A 215 -12.42 32.14 4.04
N PRO A 216 -11.91 32.69 2.91
CA PRO A 216 -11.03 31.95 2.01
C PRO A 216 -9.72 31.49 2.68
N TYR A 217 -9.29 32.20 3.71
CA TYR A 217 -8.03 32.01 4.40
C TYR A 217 -8.16 31.25 5.74
N MET A 218 -9.36 30.78 6.07
CA MET A 218 -9.58 30.06 7.32
C MET A 218 -8.85 28.70 7.32
N PRO A 219 -8.11 28.36 8.38
CA PRO A 219 -7.47 27.06 8.53
C PRO A 219 -8.52 25.97 8.72
N LEU A 220 -8.72 25.14 7.69
CA LEU A 220 -9.79 24.13 7.67
C LEU A 220 -9.63 23.07 8.77
N GLY A 221 -8.40 22.68 9.12
CA GLY A 221 -8.16 21.73 10.22
C GLY A 221 -8.68 22.25 11.55
N ILE A 222 -8.45 23.52 11.86
CA ILE A 222 -8.97 24.17 13.07
C ILE A 222 -10.49 24.25 13.03
N LEU A 223 -11.08 24.60 11.89
CA LEU A 223 -12.53 24.61 11.73
C LEU A 223 -13.15 23.23 11.96
N SER A 224 -12.52 22.18 11.43
CA SER A 224 -12.95 20.79 11.63
C SER A 224 -12.99 20.44 13.11
N ASN A 225 -11.90 20.72 13.84
CA ASN A 225 -11.79 20.50 15.28
C ASN A 225 -12.88 21.26 16.07
N VAL A 226 -13.08 22.54 15.77
CA VAL A 226 -14.11 23.36 16.43
C VAL A 226 -15.51 22.79 16.18
N TYR A 227 -15.84 22.37 14.95
CA TYR A 227 -17.14 21.75 14.67
C TYR A 227 -17.31 20.39 15.37
N PHE A 228 -16.24 19.62 15.50
CA PHE A 228 -16.24 18.36 16.24
C PHE A 228 -16.55 18.59 17.73
N GLU A 229 -15.86 19.54 18.37
CA GLU A 229 -16.08 19.89 19.78
C GLU A 229 -17.48 20.47 20.04
N LEU A 230 -18.01 21.24 19.08
CA LEU A 230 -19.38 21.77 19.15
C LEU A 230 -20.47 20.73 18.77
N HIS A 231 -20.08 19.49 18.48
CA HIS A 231 -20.96 18.42 18.00
C HIS A 231 -21.75 18.76 16.71
N ASP A 232 -21.25 19.71 15.90
CA ASP A 232 -21.80 20.06 14.59
C ASP A 232 -21.24 19.13 13.50
N PHE A 233 -21.65 17.86 13.55
CA PHE A 233 -21.10 16.81 12.67
C PHE A 233 -21.36 17.06 11.19
N LEU A 234 -22.41 17.81 10.83
CA LEU A 234 -22.68 18.16 9.44
C LEU A 234 -21.59 19.09 8.90
N ARG A 235 -21.26 20.17 9.63
CA ARG A 235 -20.20 21.10 9.21
C ARG A 235 -18.82 20.50 9.36
N TYR A 236 -18.61 19.63 10.35
CA TYR A 236 -17.40 18.83 10.48
C TYR A 236 -17.15 18.02 9.21
N TYR A 237 -18.10 17.17 8.78
CA TYR A 237 -17.93 16.37 7.57
C TYR A 237 -17.79 17.25 6.33
N GLN A 238 -18.57 18.32 6.18
CA GLN A 238 -18.37 19.27 5.08
C GLN A 238 -16.94 19.83 5.04
N THR A 239 -16.33 20.07 6.21
CA THR A 239 -14.95 20.57 6.30
C THR A 239 -13.94 19.46 5.97
N GLN A 240 -14.12 18.23 6.46
CA GLN A 240 -13.30 17.07 6.08
C GLN A 240 -13.35 16.83 4.55
N PHE A 241 -14.54 16.85 3.96
CA PHE A 241 -14.72 16.71 2.51
C PHE A 241 -14.06 17.85 1.73
N ARG A 242 -14.13 19.09 2.22
CA ARG A 242 -13.42 20.22 1.59
C ARG A 242 -11.91 20.06 1.65
N MET A 243 -11.36 19.57 2.77
CA MET A 243 -9.93 19.31 2.87
C MET A 243 -9.49 18.21 1.90
N MET A 244 -10.21 17.09 1.89
CA MET A 244 -9.96 15.99 0.97
C MET A 244 -10.09 16.44 -0.50
N ALA A 245 -11.15 17.18 -0.85
CA ALA A 245 -11.34 17.67 -2.22
C ALA A 245 -10.24 18.66 -2.66
N ARG A 246 -9.64 19.41 -1.72
CA ARG A 246 -8.51 20.30 -1.99
C ARG A 246 -7.19 19.55 -2.20
N SER A 247 -7.02 18.38 -1.60
CA SER A 247 -5.80 17.57 -1.76
C SER A 247 -5.84 16.68 -3.01
N MET A 248 -7.04 16.31 -3.47
CA MET A 248 -7.22 15.44 -4.64
C MET A 248 -6.75 16.06 -5.95
N THR A 249 -5.88 15.34 -6.67
CA THR A 249 -5.45 15.70 -8.03
C THR A 249 -6.05 14.77 -9.08
N THR A 250 -6.17 15.23 -10.33
CA THR A 250 -6.63 14.38 -11.45
C THR A 250 -5.72 13.15 -11.62
N VAL A 251 -4.41 13.36 -11.45
CA VAL A 251 -3.40 12.30 -11.47
C VAL A 251 -3.65 11.29 -10.35
N GLY A 252 -3.91 11.76 -9.13
CA GLY A 252 -4.24 10.92 -7.98
C GLY A 252 -5.48 10.07 -8.22
N TRP A 253 -6.53 10.62 -8.84
CA TRP A 253 -7.72 9.87 -9.25
C TRP A 253 -7.41 8.75 -10.24
N ILE A 254 -6.61 9.04 -11.28
CA ILE A 254 -6.20 8.04 -12.27
C ILE A 254 -5.37 6.95 -11.58
N ALA A 255 -4.37 7.32 -10.78
CA ALA A 255 -3.51 6.40 -10.06
C ALA A 255 -4.30 5.48 -9.12
N ALA A 256 -5.15 6.04 -8.26
CA ALA A 256 -5.97 5.28 -7.32
C ALA A 256 -6.91 4.31 -8.06
N THR A 257 -7.48 4.74 -9.18
CA THR A 257 -8.36 3.89 -10.01
C THR A 257 -7.59 2.75 -10.67
N LEU A 258 -6.41 3.01 -11.23
CA LEU A 258 -5.57 1.96 -11.84
C LEU A 258 -5.17 0.89 -10.81
N VAL A 259 -4.77 1.32 -9.62
CA VAL A 259 -4.40 0.41 -8.52
C VAL A 259 -5.60 -0.41 -8.07
N MET A 260 -6.75 0.23 -7.83
CA MET A 260 -7.99 -0.42 -7.44
C MET A 260 -8.42 -1.47 -8.48
N LEU A 261 -8.47 -1.10 -9.76
CA LEU A 261 -8.87 -2.00 -10.83
C LEU A 261 -7.89 -3.18 -10.98
N THR A 262 -6.58 -2.94 -10.86
CA THR A 262 -5.58 -4.02 -10.93
C THR A 262 -5.86 -5.10 -9.90
N TRP A 263 -6.09 -4.72 -8.65
CA TRP A 263 -6.34 -5.67 -7.56
C TRP A 263 -7.74 -6.28 -7.60
N LEU A 264 -8.78 -5.53 -7.98
CA LEU A 264 -10.14 -6.07 -8.16
C LEU A 264 -10.14 -7.16 -9.25
N VAL A 265 -9.45 -6.89 -10.35
CA VAL A 265 -9.35 -7.80 -11.47
C VAL A 265 -8.51 -9.03 -11.14
N PHE A 266 -7.49 -8.91 -10.28
CA PHE A 266 -6.78 -10.05 -9.71
C PHE A 266 -7.72 -10.95 -8.89
N LEU A 267 -8.51 -10.38 -7.97
CA LEU A 267 -9.45 -11.13 -7.14
C LEU A 267 -10.48 -11.90 -7.99
N ILE A 268 -11.06 -11.26 -9.02
CA ILE A 268 -11.99 -11.89 -9.97
C ILE A 268 -11.33 -13.03 -10.77
N ARG A 269 -10.02 -12.94 -11.03
CA ARG A 269 -9.27 -14.00 -11.73
C ARG A 269 -8.94 -15.20 -10.85
N VAL A 270 -8.78 -14.99 -9.54
CA VAL A 270 -8.54 -16.06 -8.55
C VAL A 270 -9.83 -16.82 -8.21
N ASP A 271 -10.97 -16.17 -8.33
CA ASP A 271 -12.29 -16.81 -8.22
C ASP A 271 -12.57 -17.73 -9.41
N ILE A 272 -12.35 -19.04 -9.25
CA ILE A 272 -12.44 -20.03 -10.34
C ILE A 272 -13.71 -20.89 -10.31
N TYR A 273 -14.42 -20.97 -9.18
CA TYR A 273 -15.51 -21.93 -8.99
C TYR A 273 -16.90 -21.35 -9.22
N GLU A 274 -17.10 -20.07 -8.91
CA GLU A 274 -18.39 -19.40 -9.13
C GLU A 274 -18.16 -17.92 -9.35
N LYS A 275 -18.38 -17.43 -10.58
CA LYS A 275 -18.22 -16.00 -10.84
C LYS A 275 -19.25 -15.19 -10.07
N GLU A 276 -18.75 -14.35 -9.17
CA GLU A 276 -19.58 -13.44 -8.40
C GLU A 276 -20.37 -12.44 -9.23
N ASN A 277 -21.54 -12.06 -8.71
CA ASN A 277 -22.34 -11.01 -9.32
C ASN A 277 -21.61 -9.66 -9.21
N LEU A 278 -21.29 -9.06 -10.36
CA LEU A 278 -20.58 -7.78 -10.44
C LEU A 278 -21.27 -6.65 -9.67
N PHE A 279 -22.60 -6.67 -9.56
CA PHE A 279 -23.32 -5.68 -8.76
C PHE A 279 -23.00 -5.79 -7.26
N ASN A 280 -22.90 -7.01 -6.71
CA ASN A 280 -22.58 -7.20 -5.30
C ASN A 280 -21.13 -6.80 -5.01
N LEU A 281 -20.20 -7.12 -5.93
CA LEU A 281 -18.81 -6.65 -5.82
C LEU A 281 -18.72 -5.12 -5.87
N ALA A 282 -19.39 -4.49 -6.84
CA ALA A 282 -19.44 -3.03 -6.95
C ALA A 282 -20.09 -2.37 -5.73
N LEU A 283 -21.19 -2.94 -5.23
CA LEU A 283 -21.85 -2.46 -4.01
C LEU A 283 -20.92 -2.55 -2.79
N THR A 284 -20.21 -3.67 -2.63
CA THR A 284 -19.25 -3.86 -1.52
C THR A 284 -18.11 -2.86 -1.61
N LEU A 285 -17.58 -2.65 -2.82
CA LEU A 285 -16.52 -1.69 -3.09
C LEU A 285 -16.95 -0.26 -2.73
N VAL A 286 -18.14 0.17 -3.20
CA VAL A 286 -18.69 1.51 -2.92
C VAL A 286 -18.99 1.67 -1.42
N LEU A 287 -19.52 0.64 -0.76
CA LEU A 287 -19.71 0.68 0.68
C LEU A 287 -18.38 0.79 1.43
N GLY A 288 -17.32 0.12 0.98
CA GLY A 288 -15.95 0.30 1.49
C GLY A 288 -15.48 1.75 1.40
N MET A 289 -15.71 2.40 0.25
CA MET A 289 -15.40 3.83 0.08
C MET A 289 -16.22 4.70 1.03
N VAL A 290 -17.53 4.50 1.13
CA VAL A 290 -18.42 5.32 1.97
C VAL A 290 -18.14 5.13 3.46
N PHE A 291 -17.88 3.90 3.90
CA PHE A 291 -17.64 3.62 5.32
C PHE A 291 -16.27 4.11 5.78
N SER A 292 -15.29 4.26 4.87
CA SER A 292 -13.98 4.84 5.21
C SER A 292 -14.10 6.19 5.92
N PHE A 293 -15.10 7.03 5.59
CA PHE A 293 -15.33 8.31 6.26
C PHE A 293 -15.71 8.20 7.75
N LEU A 294 -16.08 7.01 8.23
CA LEU A 294 -16.28 6.78 9.66
C LEU A 294 -14.96 6.78 10.44
N THR A 295 -13.81 6.56 9.79
CA THR A 295 -12.52 6.62 10.50
C THR A 295 -12.22 8.02 10.99
N PHE A 296 -12.58 9.08 10.26
CA PHE A 296 -12.31 10.47 10.67
C PHE A 296 -12.90 10.78 12.04
N ILE A 297 -14.20 10.52 12.23
CA ILE A 297 -14.87 10.83 13.50
C ILE A 297 -14.37 9.92 14.63
N LEU A 298 -14.04 8.66 14.34
CA LEU A 298 -13.52 7.72 15.34
C LEU A 298 -12.10 8.09 15.77
N SER A 299 -11.22 8.42 14.82
CA SER A 299 -9.85 8.85 15.09
C SER A 299 -9.82 10.17 15.85
N ASP A 300 -10.65 11.15 15.47
CA ASP A 300 -10.75 12.42 16.21
C ASP A 300 -11.30 12.17 17.62
N PHE A 301 -12.29 11.29 17.78
CA PHE A 301 -12.77 10.90 19.11
C PHE A 301 -11.65 10.32 19.99
N LEU A 302 -10.83 9.42 19.45
CA LEU A 302 -9.68 8.86 20.19
C LEU A 302 -8.63 9.93 20.51
N GLY A 303 -8.38 10.86 19.59
CA GLY A 303 -7.44 11.98 19.78
C GLY A 303 -7.90 12.95 20.86
N PHE A 304 -9.14 13.46 20.77
CA PHE A 304 -9.67 14.47 21.68
C PHE A 304 -9.97 13.91 23.08
N TYR A 305 -10.59 12.73 23.17
CA TYR A 305 -11.10 12.22 24.46
C TYR A 305 -10.18 11.20 25.13
N LEU A 306 -9.37 10.46 24.36
CA LEU A 306 -8.44 9.46 24.91
C LEU A 306 -6.96 9.90 24.79
N HIS A 307 -6.70 11.08 24.23
CA HIS A 307 -5.36 11.64 24.02
C HIS A 307 -4.41 10.67 23.29
N MET A 308 -4.98 9.90 22.36
CA MET A 308 -4.24 8.96 21.52
C MET A 308 -3.63 9.69 20.32
N GLY A 309 -2.32 9.58 20.15
CA GLY A 309 -1.60 10.16 19.02
C GLY A 309 -0.14 9.70 18.99
N LEU A 310 0.54 9.99 17.88
CA LEU A 310 1.98 9.77 17.76
C LEU A 310 2.73 10.76 18.66
N THR A 311 3.69 10.26 19.43
CA THR A 311 4.52 11.09 20.33
C THR A 311 6.02 10.95 20.06
N GLY A 312 6.41 10.03 19.16
CA GLY A 312 7.81 9.65 18.94
C GLY A 312 8.32 8.66 19.99
N ASN A 313 7.54 8.35 21.02
CA ASN A 313 7.86 7.29 21.96
C ASN A 313 7.45 5.93 21.38
N LEU A 314 8.42 5.01 21.24
CA LEU A 314 8.24 3.72 20.59
C LEU A 314 7.07 2.89 21.16
N LEU A 315 6.88 2.86 22.48
CA LEU A 315 5.82 2.07 23.11
C LEU A 315 4.45 2.74 22.94
N ASN A 316 4.39 4.07 23.06
CA ASN A 316 3.18 4.82 22.77
C ASN A 316 2.75 4.62 21.32
N ASP A 317 3.68 4.79 20.39
CA ASP A 317 3.41 4.75 18.96
C ASP A 317 2.98 3.33 18.53
N LEU A 318 3.59 2.28 19.08
CA LEU A 318 3.12 0.90 18.86
C LEU A 318 1.69 0.67 19.37
N ARG A 319 1.35 1.21 20.55
CA ARG A 319 -0.02 1.11 21.09
C ARG A 319 -1.00 1.89 20.23
N TYR A 320 -0.61 3.08 19.80
CA TYR A 320 -1.43 3.95 18.97
C TYR A 320 -1.67 3.35 17.58
N THR A 321 -0.65 2.82 16.91
CA THR A 321 -0.84 2.21 15.59
C THR A 321 -1.69 0.94 15.65
N ILE A 322 -1.62 0.15 16.72
CA ILE A 322 -2.46 -1.05 16.88
C ILE A 322 -3.89 -0.69 17.28
N LEU A 323 -4.09 0.14 18.30
CA LEU A 323 -5.40 0.38 18.90
C LEU A 323 -6.12 1.60 18.30
N GLY A 324 -5.37 2.65 17.98
CA GLY A 324 -5.90 3.90 17.44
C GLY A 324 -6.10 3.88 15.93
N ILE A 325 -5.19 3.23 15.20
CA ILE A 325 -5.27 3.12 13.73
C ILE A 325 -5.81 1.75 13.34
N GLY A 326 -5.00 0.69 13.54
CA GLY A 326 -5.30 -0.66 13.07
C GLY A 326 -6.67 -1.17 13.51
N LEU A 327 -7.00 -1.11 14.81
CA LEU A 327 -8.30 -1.59 15.30
C LEU A 327 -9.48 -0.80 14.74
N VAL A 328 -9.39 0.54 14.72
CA VAL A 328 -10.45 1.41 14.21
C VAL A 328 -10.70 1.12 12.74
N GLU A 329 -9.64 1.08 11.94
CA GLU A 329 -9.79 0.88 10.51
C GLU A 329 -10.27 -0.54 10.16
N GLU A 330 -9.76 -1.58 10.83
CA GLU A 330 -10.19 -2.95 10.55
C GLU A 330 -11.65 -3.19 10.95
N VAL A 331 -12.13 -2.55 12.02
CA VAL A 331 -13.56 -2.55 12.35
C VAL A 331 -14.36 -1.86 11.23
N VAL A 332 -13.94 -0.68 10.77
CA VAL A 332 -14.64 0.05 9.70
C VAL A 332 -14.64 -0.74 8.38
N LYS A 333 -13.52 -1.35 7.98
CA LYS A 333 -13.40 -2.18 6.78
C LYS A 333 -14.24 -3.46 6.87
N PHE A 334 -14.47 -3.98 8.06
CA PHE A 334 -15.32 -5.16 8.24
C PHE A 334 -16.81 -4.87 8.04
N LEU A 335 -17.29 -3.65 8.33
CA LEU A 335 -18.72 -3.30 8.30
C LEU A 335 -19.40 -3.51 6.93
N PRO A 336 -18.83 -3.07 5.78
CA PRO A 336 -19.43 -3.33 4.47
C PRO A 336 -19.54 -4.83 4.16
N PHE A 337 -18.50 -5.61 4.47
CA PHE A 337 -18.52 -7.05 4.28
C PHE A 337 -19.58 -7.72 5.16
N LEU A 338 -19.68 -7.31 6.43
CA LEU A 338 -20.72 -7.78 7.34
C LEU A 338 -22.13 -7.44 6.81
N LEU A 339 -22.33 -6.23 6.28
CA LEU A 339 -23.61 -5.82 5.71
C LEU A 339 -24.02 -6.70 4.52
N ILE A 340 -23.08 -7.01 3.63
CA ILE A 340 -23.31 -7.91 2.50
C ILE A 340 -23.62 -9.33 2.98
N LEU A 341 -22.89 -9.83 3.97
CA LEU A 341 -23.13 -11.15 4.54
C LEU A 341 -24.54 -11.28 5.16
N LEU A 342 -25.06 -10.20 5.76
CA LEU A 342 -26.38 -10.18 6.40
C LEU A 342 -27.53 -9.95 5.42
N VAL A 343 -27.39 -8.99 4.50
CA VAL A 343 -28.47 -8.54 3.60
C VAL A 343 -28.49 -9.31 2.28
N ARG A 344 -27.35 -9.85 1.86
CA ARG A 344 -27.15 -10.59 0.61
C ARG A 344 -26.50 -11.93 0.90
N SER A 345 -26.96 -12.65 1.93
CA SER A 345 -26.34 -13.91 2.39
C SER A 345 -26.16 -14.97 1.29
N GLY A 346 -27.03 -15.01 0.29
CA GLY A 346 -26.88 -15.90 -0.88
C GLY A 346 -25.69 -15.58 -1.80
N ALA A 347 -25.10 -14.40 -1.68
CA ALA A 347 -23.90 -13.97 -2.41
C ALA A 347 -22.60 -14.49 -1.77
N VAL A 348 -22.61 -14.88 -0.49
CA VAL A 348 -21.43 -15.42 0.20
C VAL A 348 -21.69 -16.89 0.50
N ASN A 349 -21.54 -17.73 -0.53
CA ASN A 349 -21.98 -19.13 -0.49
C ASN A 349 -20.80 -20.13 -0.53
N ASN A 350 -19.62 -19.68 -0.94
CA ASN A 350 -18.36 -20.41 -1.00
C ASN A 350 -17.38 -19.89 0.07
N PRO A 351 -16.51 -20.74 0.66
CA PRO A 351 -15.45 -20.26 1.54
C PRO A 351 -14.58 -19.12 0.97
N PHE A 352 -14.29 -19.12 -0.33
CA PHE A 352 -13.48 -18.05 -0.94
C PHE A 352 -14.20 -16.70 -0.97
N ASP A 353 -15.53 -16.68 -1.07
CA ASP A 353 -16.34 -15.46 -1.11
C ASP A 353 -16.14 -14.61 0.16
N TYR A 354 -15.93 -15.25 1.32
CA TYR A 354 -15.61 -14.53 2.55
C TYR A 354 -14.33 -13.68 2.36
N ILE A 355 -13.29 -14.27 1.79
CA ILE A 355 -12.01 -13.59 1.52
C ILE A 355 -12.20 -12.54 0.42
N LEU A 356 -12.93 -12.87 -0.64
CA LEU A 356 -13.20 -11.99 -1.78
C LEU A 356 -13.95 -10.72 -1.34
N TYR A 357 -15.09 -10.84 -0.68
CA TYR A 357 -15.90 -9.69 -0.25
C TYR A 357 -15.20 -8.86 0.83
N ALA A 358 -14.47 -9.47 1.77
CA ALA A 358 -13.66 -8.73 2.72
C ALA A 358 -12.51 -7.96 2.04
N SER A 359 -11.84 -8.58 1.06
CA SER A 359 -10.80 -7.91 0.26
C SER A 359 -11.37 -6.77 -0.57
N VAL A 360 -12.56 -6.93 -1.16
CA VAL A 360 -13.22 -5.87 -1.95
C VAL A 360 -13.68 -4.71 -1.07
N SER A 361 -14.14 -4.98 0.15
CA SER A 361 -14.43 -3.94 1.16
C SER A 361 -13.17 -3.13 1.47
N ALA A 362 -12.08 -3.82 1.80
CA ALA A 362 -10.78 -3.21 2.04
C ALA A 362 -10.23 -2.43 0.83
N LEU A 363 -10.47 -2.91 -0.38
CA LEU A 363 -10.04 -2.26 -1.61
C LEU A 363 -10.77 -0.93 -1.84
N GLY A 364 -12.06 -0.85 -1.50
CA GLY A 364 -12.84 0.39 -1.52
C GLY A 364 -12.35 1.40 -0.48
N PHE A 365 -12.00 0.92 0.71
CA PHE A 365 -11.36 1.75 1.75
C PHE A 365 -10.01 2.29 1.27
N ALA A 366 -9.14 1.41 0.78
CA ALA A 366 -7.80 1.75 0.31
C ALA A 366 -7.82 2.71 -0.89
N PHE A 367 -8.89 2.70 -1.69
CA PHE A 367 -9.10 3.67 -2.76
C PHE A 367 -9.25 5.09 -2.21
N VAL A 368 -10.12 5.30 -1.22
CA VAL A 368 -10.32 6.62 -0.59
C VAL A 368 -9.03 7.08 0.10
N GLU A 369 -8.37 6.16 0.81
CA GLU A 369 -7.10 6.48 1.45
C GLU A 369 -6.02 6.87 0.42
N ASN A 370 -5.87 6.11 -0.66
CA ASN A 370 -4.94 6.44 -1.75
C ASN A 370 -5.23 7.80 -2.38
N LEU A 371 -6.50 8.20 -2.50
CA LEU A 371 -6.85 9.53 -3.02
C LEU A 371 -6.35 10.66 -2.10
N MET A 372 -6.26 10.41 -0.79
CA MET A 372 -5.69 11.36 0.16
C MET A 372 -4.15 11.38 0.10
N TYR A 373 -3.52 10.23 -0.13
CA TYR A 373 -2.06 10.10 -0.22
C TYR A 373 -1.47 10.53 -1.57
N TYR A 374 -2.25 10.51 -2.65
CA TYR A 374 -1.83 11.00 -3.97
C TYR A 374 -2.16 12.48 -4.14
N ASP A 375 -1.91 13.26 -3.09
CA ASP A 375 -1.86 14.70 -3.16
C ASP A 375 -0.66 15.11 -4.03
N GLY A 376 -0.72 16.28 -4.66
CA GLY A 376 0.23 16.67 -5.71
C GLY A 376 1.71 16.71 -5.28
N THR A 377 1.98 16.61 -3.99
CA THR A 377 3.31 16.64 -3.34
C THR A 377 3.96 15.26 -3.22
N HIS A 378 3.19 14.16 -3.13
CA HIS A 378 3.70 12.83 -2.80
C HIS A 378 3.45 11.76 -3.88
N LEU A 379 3.50 12.13 -5.16
CA LEU A 379 3.23 11.20 -6.27
C LEU A 379 4.28 10.07 -6.42
N THR A 380 5.43 10.14 -5.76
CA THR A 380 6.51 9.13 -5.78
C THR A 380 6.21 7.85 -4.98
N ILE A 381 5.04 7.79 -4.34
CA ILE A 381 4.66 6.62 -3.50
C ILE A 381 3.60 5.72 -4.16
N ILE A 382 3.12 6.05 -5.37
CA ILE A 382 2.03 5.33 -6.05
C ILE A 382 2.38 3.84 -6.20
N HIS A 383 3.55 3.51 -6.73
CA HIS A 383 4.02 2.15 -6.90
C HIS A 383 4.18 1.44 -5.55
N ALA A 384 4.77 2.11 -4.55
CA ALA A 384 4.99 1.52 -3.23
C ALA A 384 3.65 1.15 -2.57
N ARG A 385 2.68 2.07 -2.57
CA ARG A 385 1.33 1.81 -2.03
C ARG A 385 0.58 0.74 -2.83
N SER A 386 0.72 0.73 -4.16
CA SER A 386 0.12 -0.30 -5.02
C SER A 386 0.65 -1.71 -4.73
N LEU A 387 1.93 -1.82 -4.36
CA LEU A 387 2.64 -3.08 -4.12
C LEU A 387 2.58 -3.54 -2.67
N THR A 388 2.32 -2.63 -1.72
CA THR A 388 2.38 -2.94 -0.28
C THR A 388 1.09 -2.59 0.43
N ALA A 389 0.74 -1.31 0.56
CA ALA A 389 -0.41 -0.84 1.34
C ALA A 389 -1.74 -1.49 0.91
N VAL A 390 -2.06 -1.47 -0.40
CA VAL A 390 -3.32 -2.04 -0.90
C VAL A 390 -3.39 -3.55 -0.68
N LEU A 391 -2.26 -4.25 -0.84
CA LEU A 391 -2.15 -5.67 -0.51
C LEU A 391 -2.30 -5.92 1.00
N GLY A 392 -1.72 -5.04 1.83
CA GLY A 392 -1.84 -5.05 3.29
C GLY A 392 -3.29 -4.97 3.71
N HIS A 393 -4.04 -3.97 3.25
CA HIS A 393 -5.47 -3.84 3.57
C HIS A 393 -6.29 -5.07 3.18
N MET A 394 -6.08 -5.63 1.98
CA MET A 394 -6.76 -6.85 1.56
C MET A 394 -6.38 -8.03 2.45
N PHE A 395 -5.11 -8.16 2.83
CA PHE A 395 -4.63 -9.20 3.75
C PHE A 395 -5.25 -9.04 5.14
N ASP A 396 -5.25 -7.85 5.73
CA ASP A 396 -5.74 -7.59 7.08
C ASP A 396 -7.24 -7.90 7.19
N SER A 397 -8.04 -7.41 6.24
CA SER A 397 -9.46 -7.76 6.18
C SER A 397 -9.69 -9.25 5.85
N SER A 398 -8.79 -9.88 5.10
CA SER A 398 -8.82 -11.33 4.87
C SER A 398 -8.53 -12.15 6.13
N ILE A 399 -7.81 -11.62 7.14
CA ILE A 399 -7.63 -12.31 8.43
C ILE A 399 -8.98 -12.51 9.11
N VAL A 400 -9.81 -11.47 9.13
CA VAL A 400 -11.16 -11.52 9.72
C VAL A 400 -12.02 -12.55 8.98
N ALA A 401 -12.06 -12.45 7.65
CA ALA A 401 -12.78 -13.40 6.81
C ALA A 401 -12.29 -14.84 6.97
N TYR A 402 -10.98 -15.05 7.05
CA TYR A 402 -10.39 -16.38 7.18
C TYR A 402 -10.71 -17.01 8.55
N CYS A 403 -10.76 -16.22 9.63
CA CYS A 403 -11.22 -16.71 10.93
C CYS A 403 -12.70 -17.14 10.90
N MET A 404 -13.54 -16.46 10.10
CA MET A 404 -14.93 -16.89 9.86
C MET A 404 -14.99 -18.19 9.04
N VAL A 405 -14.16 -18.32 8.01
CA VAL A 405 -14.00 -19.56 7.23
C VAL A 405 -13.56 -20.71 8.14
N LEU A 406 -12.60 -20.50 9.03
CA LEU A 406 -12.18 -21.51 10.01
C LEU A 406 -13.34 -21.88 10.95
N SER A 407 -14.10 -20.92 11.47
CA SER A 407 -15.26 -21.16 12.34
C SER A 407 -16.32 -22.04 11.66
N LYS A 408 -16.62 -21.76 10.38
CA LYS A 408 -17.69 -22.43 9.64
C LYS A 408 -17.27 -23.79 9.08
N TYR A 409 -16.05 -23.91 8.55
CA TYR A 409 -15.62 -25.07 7.74
C TYR A 409 -14.63 -26.01 8.44
N ARG A 410 -13.84 -25.54 9.43
CA ARG A 410 -12.82 -26.36 10.11
C ARG A 410 -13.12 -26.63 11.58
N TRP A 411 -13.33 -25.56 12.34
CA TRP A 411 -13.51 -25.59 13.78
C TRP A 411 -14.97 -25.32 14.14
N LYS A 412 -15.87 -26.22 13.73
CA LYS A 412 -17.33 -26.07 13.87
C LYS A 412 -17.83 -25.82 15.31
N LYS A 413 -17.00 -26.07 16.32
CA LYS A 413 -17.29 -25.77 17.74
C LYS A 413 -17.00 -24.31 18.12
N MET A 414 -16.23 -23.58 17.32
CA MET A 414 -15.92 -22.17 17.51
C MET A 414 -17.08 -21.31 16.98
N PRO A 415 -17.79 -20.55 17.83
CA PRO A 415 -18.87 -19.68 17.36
C PRO A 415 -18.34 -18.62 16.39
N MET A 416 -19.15 -18.25 15.39
CA MET A 416 -18.76 -17.27 14.37
C MET A 416 -18.32 -15.92 14.97
N PHE A 417 -19.02 -15.45 16.01
CA PHE A 417 -18.65 -14.22 16.72
C PHE A 417 -17.24 -14.27 17.32
N VAL A 418 -16.83 -15.42 17.89
CA VAL A 418 -15.48 -15.60 18.44
C VAL A 418 -14.45 -15.52 17.31
N GLY A 419 -14.72 -16.14 16.17
CA GLY A 419 -13.89 -16.02 14.97
C GLY A 419 -13.74 -14.58 14.49
N VAL A 420 -14.82 -13.80 14.47
CA VAL A 420 -14.80 -12.37 14.09
C VAL A 420 -13.94 -11.56 15.06
N VAL A 421 -14.16 -11.69 16.37
CA VAL A 421 -13.38 -10.94 17.38
C VAL A 421 -11.90 -11.29 17.32
N MET A 422 -11.56 -12.58 17.26
CA MET A 422 -10.16 -13.00 17.08
C MET A 422 -9.56 -12.44 15.80
N GLY A 423 -10.30 -12.53 14.69
CA GLY A 423 -9.87 -12.01 13.40
C GLY A 423 -9.58 -10.51 13.46
N LEU A 424 -10.48 -9.71 14.04
CA LEU A 424 -10.30 -8.27 14.20
C LEU A 424 -9.08 -7.93 15.06
N LEU A 425 -8.86 -8.64 16.17
CA LEU A 425 -7.69 -8.40 17.03
C LEU A 425 -6.38 -8.73 16.32
N ILE A 426 -6.33 -9.83 15.57
CA ILE A 426 -5.13 -10.22 14.82
C ILE A 426 -4.89 -9.25 13.66
N ALA A 427 -5.95 -8.84 12.95
CA ALA A 427 -5.88 -7.86 11.88
C ALA A 427 -5.40 -6.49 12.39
N ALA A 428 -5.94 -6.03 13.52
CA ALA A 428 -5.52 -4.78 14.16
C ALA A 428 -4.02 -4.79 14.53
N VAL A 429 -3.52 -5.93 15.03
CA VAL A 429 -2.07 -6.08 15.32
C VAL A 429 -1.25 -6.10 14.03
N ALA A 430 -1.69 -6.84 13.01
CA ALA A 430 -0.96 -6.92 11.74
C ALA A 430 -0.87 -5.57 11.03
N HIS A 431 -1.99 -4.87 10.93
CA HIS A 431 -2.08 -3.52 10.38
C HIS A 431 -1.29 -2.52 11.22
N GLY A 432 -1.47 -2.50 12.55
CA GLY A 432 -0.72 -1.60 13.42
C GLY A 432 0.79 -1.83 13.39
N LEU A 433 1.26 -3.06 13.16
CA LEU A 433 2.67 -3.35 12.94
C LEU A 433 3.17 -2.85 11.58
N TYR A 434 2.36 -2.95 10.52
CA TYR A 434 2.65 -2.37 9.21
C TYR A 434 2.92 -0.86 9.36
N ASP A 435 1.99 -0.13 9.95
CA ASP A 435 2.11 1.32 10.15
C ASP A 435 3.28 1.68 11.06
N PHE A 436 3.44 0.94 12.15
CA PHE A 436 4.50 1.19 13.11
C PHE A 436 5.89 1.16 12.47
N TRP A 437 6.19 0.16 11.64
CA TRP A 437 7.49 0.10 10.98
C TRP A 437 7.65 1.14 9.87
N VAL A 438 6.57 1.53 9.19
CA VAL A 438 6.61 2.63 8.21
C VAL A 438 6.91 3.96 8.93
N PHE A 439 6.18 4.30 10.00
CA PHE A 439 6.40 5.53 10.77
C PHE A 439 7.80 5.59 11.40
N ASN A 440 8.30 4.47 11.92
CA ASN A 440 9.65 4.39 12.52
C ASN A 440 10.76 4.17 11.47
N ARG A 441 10.45 4.19 10.17
CA ARG A 441 11.41 3.99 9.06
C ARG A 441 12.21 2.69 9.16
N ALA A 442 11.64 1.64 9.75
CA ALA A 442 12.25 0.33 9.95
C ALA A 442 12.08 -0.58 8.72
N MET A 443 12.55 -0.13 7.55
CA MET A 443 12.19 -0.69 6.24
C MET A 443 12.56 -2.17 6.05
N VAL A 444 13.69 -2.63 6.60
CA VAL A 444 14.10 -4.05 6.49
C VAL A 444 13.09 -4.96 7.18
N ILE A 445 12.70 -4.63 8.41
CA ILE A 445 11.74 -5.42 9.19
C ILE A 445 10.36 -5.36 8.53
N PHE A 446 9.96 -4.16 8.07
CA PHE A 446 8.75 -3.96 7.29
C PHE A 446 8.66 -4.92 6.09
N TYR A 447 9.70 -5.01 5.25
CA TYR A 447 9.66 -5.90 4.10
C TYR A 447 9.63 -7.38 4.50
N LEU A 448 10.39 -7.81 5.51
CA LEU A 448 10.35 -9.19 5.98
C LEU A 448 8.96 -9.57 6.51
N PHE A 449 8.32 -8.66 7.25
CA PHE A 449 6.95 -8.83 7.69
C PHE A 449 5.97 -8.89 6.52
N PHE A 450 6.05 -7.93 5.59
CA PHE A 450 5.18 -7.87 4.42
C PHE A 450 5.24 -9.18 3.61
N LEU A 451 6.44 -9.73 3.39
CA LEU A 451 6.61 -11.01 2.69
C LEU A 451 5.99 -12.19 3.46
N ALA A 452 6.04 -12.18 4.78
CA ALA A 452 5.36 -13.17 5.62
C ALA A 452 3.83 -13.05 5.51
N CYS A 453 3.30 -11.82 5.48
CA CYS A 453 1.88 -11.54 5.28
C CYS A 453 1.39 -12.02 3.90
N VAL A 454 2.11 -11.72 2.81
CA VAL A 454 1.78 -12.22 1.46
C VAL A 454 1.73 -13.75 1.44
N ARG A 455 2.69 -14.42 2.08
CA ARG A 455 2.69 -15.89 2.17
C ARG A 455 1.47 -16.42 2.93
N LEU A 456 1.11 -15.80 4.05
CA LEU A 456 -0.09 -16.16 4.81
C LEU A 456 -1.35 -15.93 3.97
N TRP A 457 -1.45 -14.81 3.26
CA TRP A 457 -2.60 -14.50 2.42
C TRP A 457 -2.83 -15.55 1.33
N ILE A 458 -1.76 -15.96 0.64
CA ILE A 458 -1.83 -17.07 -0.34
C ILE A 458 -2.33 -18.35 0.33
N THR A 459 -1.91 -18.60 1.58
CA THR A 459 -2.36 -19.77 2.36
C THR A 459 -3.84 -19.67 2.70
N PHE A 460 -4.36 -18.48 3.04
CA PHE A 460 -5.79 -18.26 3.28
C PHE A 460 -6.61 -18.52 2.01
N ILE A 461 -6.18 -17.95 0.88
CA ILE A 461 -6.80 -18.13 -0.44
C ILE A 461 -6.85 -19.62 -0.81
N LYS A 462 -5.70 -20.32 -0.76
CA LYS A 462 -5.62 -21.77 -1.04
C LYS A 462 -6.54 -22.56 -0.13
N ASN A 463 -6.52 -22.28 1.17
CA ASN A 463 -7.35 -22.98 2.14
C ASN A 463 -8.83 -22.73 1.90
N ALA A 464 -9.25 -21.53 1.50
CA ALA A 464 -10.64 -21.28 1.16
C ALA A 464 -11.06 -22.01 -0.12
N LEU A 465 -10.27 -21.90 -1.19
CA LEU A 465 -10.53 -22.57 -2.47
C LEU A 465 -10.59 -24.09 -2.32
N ASN A 466 -9.69 -24.70 -1.55
CA ASN A 466 -9.64 -26.14 -1.29
C ASN A 466 -10.93 -26.68 -0.63
N GLN A 467 -11.69 -25.83 0.05
CA GLN A 467 -12.91 -26.22 0.78
C GLN A 467 -14.19 -25.87 0.01
N SER A 468 -14.06 -25.42 -1.24
CA SER A 468 -15.18 -25.11 -2.11
C SER A 468 -16.06 -26.37 -2.30
N PRO A 469 -17.38 -26.27 -2.08
CA PRO A 469 -18.31 -27.36 -2.43
C PRO A 469 -18.34 -27.69 -3.92
N ARG A 470 -17.88 -26.75 -4.77
CA ARG A 470 -17.83 -26.86 -6.23
C ARG A 470 -16.42 -27.17 -6.73
N PHE A 471 -15.56 -27.74 -5.88
CA PHE A 471 -14.19 -28.05 -6.25
C PHE A 471 -14.13 -28.99 -7.46
N SER A 472 -13.27 -28.67 -8.42
CA SER A 472 -12.92 -29.52 -9.56
C SER A 472 -11.44 -29.35 -9.89
N TYR A 473 -10.74 -30.45 -10.17
CA TYR A 473 -9.34 -30.43 -10.62
C TYR A 473 -9.17 -29.93 -12.06
N GLU A 474 -10.25 -29.91 -12.84
CA GLU A 474 -10.28 -29.34 -14.19
C GLU A 474 -10.24 -27.80 -14.15
N LEU A 475 -10.80 -27.22 -13.09
CA LEU A 475 -10.82 -25.79 -12.84
C LEU A 475 -9.59 -25.41 -12.02
N GLN A 476 -8.60 -24.83 -12.68
CA GLN A 476 -7.37 -24.34 -12.04
C GLN A 476 -7.14 -22.86 -12.35
N VAL A 477 -6.50 -22.16 -11.42
CA VAL A 477 -6.04 -20.79 -11.67
C VAL A 477 -5.00 -20.82 -12.79
N ASN A 478 -5.22 -20.06 -13.86
CA ASN A 478 -4.24 -19.92 -14.93
C ASN A 478 -3.07 -19.07 -14.46
N ALA A 479 -2.03 -19.73 -13.94
CA ALA A 479 -0.87 -19.09 -13.36
C ALA A 479 -0.16 -18.14 -14.34
N ASP A 480 -0.02 -18.54 -15.61
CA ASP A 480 0.65 -17.72 -16.62
C ASP A 480 -0.16 -16.45 -16.92
N GLN A 481 -1.49 -16.56 -17.02
CA GLN A 481 -2.35 -15.40 -17.24
C GLN A 481 -2.36 -14.44 -16.04
N VAL A 482 -2.46 -14.96 -14.81
CA VAL A 482 -2.43 -14.14 -13.59
C VAL A 482 -1.09 -13.45 -13.44
N ARG A 483 0.01 -14.17 -13.67
CA ARG A 483 1.37 -13.62 -13.61
C ARG A 483 1.58 -12.54 -14.67
N HIS A 484 1.18 -12.82 -15.91
CA HIS A 484 1.27 -11.86 -17.01
C HIS A 484 0.52 -10.58 -16.68
N PHE A 485 -0.73 -10.72 -16.26
CA PHE A 485 -1.57 -9.60 -15.87
C PHE A 485 -0.92 -8.76 -14.76
N LEU A 486 -0.55 -9.37 -13.63
CA LEU A 486 0.03 -8.65 -12.48
C LEU A 486 1.33 -7.95 -12.85
N VAL A 487 2.27 -8.62 -13.53
CA VAL A 487 3.56 -8.02 -13.88
C VAL A 487 3.37 -6.84 -14.83
N VAL A 488 2.53 -6.97 -15.86
CA VAL A 488 2.30 -5.90 -16.83
C VAL A 488 1.55 -4.72 -16.21
N SER A 489 0.48 -4.96 -15.44
CA SER A 489 -0.32 -3.88 -14.85
C SER A 489 0.42 -3.14 -13.74
N LEU A 490 1.17 -3.83 -12.87
CA LEU A 490 1.98 -3.16 -11.85
C LEU A 490 3.18 -2.42 -12.45
N THR A 491 3.79 -2.94 -13.53
CA THR A 491 4.82 -2.20 -14.27
C THR A 491 4.25 -0.97 -14.97
N ALA A 492 3.03 -1.06 -15.50
CA ALA A 492 2.34 0.09 -16.08
C ALA A 492 2.04 1.18 -15.04
N ILE A 493 1.70 0.81 -13.80
CA ILE A 493 1.54 1.76 -12.69
C ILE A 493 2.88 2.46 -12.37
N LEU A 494 3.99 1.70 -12.30
CA LEU A 494 5.32 2.29 -12.10
C LEU A 494 5.73 3.22 -13.26
N ALA A 495 5.43 2.84 -14.50
CA ALA A 495 5.70 3.66 -15.68
C ALA A 495 4.82 4.92 -15.71
N PHE A 496 3.56 4.82 -15.29
CA PHE A 496 2.65 5.95 -15.13
C PHE A 496 3.18 6.94 -14.09
N GLU A 497 3.56 6.44 -12.91
CA GLU A 497 4.19 7.27 -11.88
C GLU A 497 5.44 7.97 -12.40
N TYR A 498 6.33 7.26 -13.10
CA TYR A 498 7.54 7.85 -13.65
C TYR A 498 7.24 8.95 -14.68
N PHE A 499 6.28 8.70 -15.60
CA PHE A 499 5.86 9.69 -16.58
C PHE A 499 5.29 10.95 -15.91
N VAL A 500 4.41 10.76 -14.93
CA VAL A 500 3.81 11.84 -14.14
C VAL A 500 4.88 12.64 -13.42
N ASN A 501 5.85 11.98 -12.77
CA ASN A 501 6.95 12.68 -12.14
C ASN A 501 7.79 13.47 -13.16
N GLY A 502 8.00 12.94 -14.36
CA GLY A 502 8.67 13.66 -15.45
C GLY A 502 7.89 14.88 -15.90
N TRP A 503 6.56 14.76 -15.99
CA TRP A 503 5.66 15.83 -16.39
C TRP A 503 5.58 16.95 -15.35
N GLU A 504 5.51 16.57 -14.08
CA GLU A 504 5.34 17.50 -12.97
C GLU A 504 6.67 18.12 -12.54
N TRP A 505 7.77 17.36 -12.53
CA TRP A 505 9.03 17.75 -11.86
C TRP A 505 10.25 17.78 -12.79
N GLY A 506 10.05 17.52 -14.08
CA GLY A 506 11.12 17.39 -15.06
C GLY A 506 11.84 16.04 -15.02
N ALA A 507 12.60 15.77 -16.09
CA ALA A 507 13.27 14.49 -16.28
C ALA A 507 14.29 14.13 -15.19
N PHE A 508 15.05 15.10 -14.65
CA PHE A 508 16.07 14.84 -13.62
C PHE A 508 15.46 14.26 -12.34
N THR A 509 14.46 14.94 -11.77
CA THR A 509 13.74 14.51 -10.57
C THR A 509 13.08 13.15 -10.78
N ALA A 510 12.43 12.95 -11.95
CA ALA A 510 11.81 11.68 -12.30
C ALA A 510 12.82 10.52 -12.36
N ASN A 511 14.01 10.77 -12.92
CA ASN A 511 15.07 9.77 -12.99
C ASN A 511 15.60 9.40 -11.59
N GLN A 512 15.76 10.37 -10.69
CA GLN A 512 16.14 10.07 -9.30
C GLN A 512 15.05 9.24 -8.60
N ALA A 513 13.79 9.65 -8.70
CA ALA A 513 12.67 8.92 -8.13
C ALA A 513 12.63 7.48 -8.68
N LEU A 514 12.73 7.30 -10.00
CA LEU A 514 12.78 5.96 -10.61
C LEU A 514 13.96 5.14 -10.12
N GLN A 515 15.16 5.71 -9.99
CA GLN A 515 16.32 4.97 -9.48
C GLN A 515 16.08 4.42 -8.07
N THR A 516 15.47 5.24 -7.19
CA THR A 516 15.11 4.78 -5.84
C THR A 516 14.02 3.71 -5.86
N ALA A 517 13.02 3.86 -6.73
CA ALA A 517 11.91 2.93 -6.89
C ALA A 517 12.29 1.64 -7.64
N PHE A 518 13.31 1.66 -8.50
CA PHE A 518 13.53 0.61 -9.50
C PHE A 518 13.86 -0.74 -8.87
N ILE A 519 14.79 -0.76 -7.91
CA ILE A 519 15.21 -2.00 -7.24
C ILE A 519 14.04 -2.58 -6.45
N GLN A 520 13.40 -1.77 -5.61
CA GLN A 520 12.29 -2.19 -4.76
C GLN A 520 11.06 -2.60 -5.59
N GLY A 521 10.64 -1.73 -6.51
CA GLY A 521 9.48 -1.92 -7.37
C GLY A 521 9.62 -3.14 -8.25
N SER A 522 10.72 -3.26 -9.01
CA SER A 522 10.93 -4.40 -9.91
C SER A 522 11.01 -5.72 -9.15
N PHE A 523 11.70 -5.74 -8.01
CA PHE A 523 11.77 -6.94 -7.16
C PHE A 523 10.39 -7.38 -6.67
N LEU A 524 9.60 -6.45 -6.10
CA LEU A 524 8.27 -6.76 -5.58
C LEU A 524 7.30 -7.14 -6.69
N ILE A 525 7.31 -6.45 -7.84
CA ILE A 525 6.46 -6.78 -8.99
C ILE A 525 6.69 -8.23 -9.44
N LEU A 526 7.95 -8.62 -9.67
CA LEU A 526 8.29 -9.98 -10.09
C LEU A 526 7.96 -11.02 -9.02
N LEU A 527 8.24 -10.69 -7.75
CA LEU A 527 7.96 -11.57 -6.63
C LEU A 527 6.45 -11.81 -6.46
N LEU A 528 5.65 -10.75 -6.42
CA LEU A 528 4.20 -10.82 -6.28
C LEU A 528 3.57 -11.55 -7.47
N GLY A 529 3.96 -11.19 -8.70
CA GLY A 529 3.51 -11.87 -9.90
C GLY A 529 3.82 -13.37 -9.87
N SER A 530 5.01 -13.77 -9.42
CA SER A 530 5.43 -15.17 -9.31
C SER A 530 4.73 -15.93 -8.17
N ARG A 531 4.49 -15.28 -7.03
CA ARG A 531 3.92 -15.92 -5.83
C ARG A 531 2.41 -16.00 -5.88
N LEU A 532 1.73 -14.91 -6.24
CA LEU A 532 0.27 -14.84 -6.29
C LEU A 532 -0.34 -15.62 -7.46
N SER A 533 0.45 -15.93 -8.51
CA SER A 533 0.00 -16.78 -9.61
C SER A 533 0.04 -18.28 -9.32
N ARG A 534 0.87 -18.72 -8.36
CA ARG A 534 1.10 -20.15 -8.07
C ARG A 534 0.15 -20.67 -7.00
N ILE A 535 -1.13 -20.76 -7.36
CA ILE A 535 -2.18 -21.28 -6.48
C ILE A 535 -2.45 -22.74 -6.84
N ASN A 536 -1.64 -23.64 -6.28
CA ASN A 536 -1.89 -25.09 -6.36
C ASN A 536 -3.00 -25.47 -5.37
N LEU A 537 -3.98 -26.24 -5.85
CA LEU A 537 -5.19 -26.60 -5.12
C LEU A 537 -5.22 -28.11 -4.84
N ALA A 538 -5.73 -28.46 -3.67
CA ALA A 538 -5.90 -29.84 -3.22
C ALA A 538 -7.20 -29.94 -2.41
N GLN A 539 -8.17 -30.72 -2.91
CA GLN A 539 -9.51 -30.77 -2.35
C GLN A 539 -9.49 -31.16 -0.87
N GLY A 540 -10.24 -30.43 -0.03
CA GLY A 540 -10.36 -30.69 1.40
C GLY A 540 -9.09 -30.43 2.22
N TYR A 541 -7.95 -30.12 1.59
CA TYR A 541 -6.69 -29.91 2.29
C TYR A 541 -6.60 -28.52 2.93
N TRP A 542 -6.10 -28.48 4.17
CA TRP A 542 -5.79 -27.25 4.89
C TRP A 542 -4.27 -27.11 5.04
N ASN A 543 -3.70 -26.22 4.24
CA ASN A 543 -2.32 -25.82 4.35
C ASN A 543 -2.02 -25.23 5.74
N PRO A 544 -0.90 -25.60 6.37
CA PRO A 544 -0.54 -25.09 7.68
C PRO A 544 -0.20 -23.60 7.63
N LEU A 545 -0.73 -22.84 8.60
CA LEU A 545 -0.38 -21.43 8.80
C LEU A 545 1.04 -21.35 9.36
N ARG A 546 1.99 -20.90 8.54
CA ARG A 546 3.39 -20.71 8.96
C ARG A 546 3.79 -19.26 8.78
N PHE A 547 3.89 -18.54 9.89
CA PHE A 547 4.49 -17.21 9.92
C PHE A 547 6.01 -17.35 10.08
N GLN A 548 6.77 -16.94 9.07
CA GLN A 548 8.23 -17.01 9.06
C GLN A 548 8.80 -15.72 8.49
N LEU A 549 9.51 -14.95 9.33
CA LEU A 549 10.19 -13.72 8.93
C LEU A 549 11.48 -14.00 8.15
N ILE A 550 12.18 -15.09 8.47
CA ILE A 550 13.45 -15.49 7.82
C ILE A 550 13.30 -16.90 7.25
N PRO A 551 13.54 -17.13 5.95
CA PRO A 551 13.52 -18.46 5.36
C PRO A 551 14.69 -19.30 5.91
N GLN A 552 14.40 -20.41 6.58
CA GLN A 552 15.41 -21.38 7.01
C GLN A 552 15.51 -22.52 5.99
N HIS A 553 16.71 -22.68 5.41
CA HIS A 553 17.12 -23.68 4.41
C HIS A 553 16.43 -23.61 3.03
N PRO A 554 17.10 -24.07 1.93
CA PRO A 554 16.43 -24.23 0.65
C PRO A 554 15.20 -25.11 0.86
N MET A 555 14.03 -24.58 0.48
CA MET A 555 12.74 -25.24 0.67
C MET A 555 12.82 -26.66 0.11
N LYS A 556 12.72 -27.68 0.97
CA LYS A 556 12.39 -29.04 0.50
C LYS A 556 11.04 -28.94 -0.21
N VAL A 557 11.01 -29.32 -1.49
CA VAL A 557 9.79 -29.42 -2.30
C VAL A 557 8.73 -30.19 -1.51
N GLN A 558 7.58 -29.59 -1.26
CA GLN A 558 6.49 -30.26 -0.56
C GLN A 558 5.73 -31.13 -1.56
N SER A 559 5.17 -32.26 -1.10
CA SER A 559 4.44 -33.22 -1.93
C SER A 559 3.29 -32.56 -2.68
N GLU A 560 2.69 -31.54 -2.07
CA GLU A 560 1.58 -30.73 -2.60
C GLU A 560 2.02 -29.76 -3.71
N ASP A 561 3.30 -29.36 -3.75
CA ASP A 561 3.86 -28.56 -4.85
C ASP A 561 3.99 -29.39 -6.14
N LEU A 562 3.92 -30.72 -6.03
CA LEU A 562 4.01 -31.67 -7.14
C LEU A 562 2.64 -31.96 -7.78
N VAL A 563 1.52 -31.59 -7.14
CA VAL A 563 0.18 -31.78 -7.72
C VAL A 563 0.04 -30.93 -8.99
N GLY A 564 -0.40 -31.57 -10.07
CA GLY A 564 -0.44 -31.04 -11.43
C GLY A 564 0.81 -31.33 -12.27
N MET A 565 1.90 -31.84 -11.69
CA MET A 565 3.10 -32.20 -12.46
C MET A 565 2.88 -33.48 -13.26
N ARG A 566 3.41 -33.49 -14.49
CA ARG A 566 3.58 -34.73 -15.24
C ARG A 566 4.78 -35.51 -14.71
N VAL A 567 4.55 -36.81 -14.60
CA VAL A 567 5.51 -37.77 -14.09
C VAL A 567 5.62 -38.96 -15.04
N PHE A 568 6.84 -39.48 -15.14
CA PHE A 568 7.17 -40.67 -15.90
C PHE A 568 7.57 -41.76 -14.91
N ILE A 569 6.80 -42.84 -14.86
CA ILE A 569 7.02 -43.95 -13.92
C ILE A 569 7.73 -45.08 -14.67
N ARG A 570 8.88 -45.52 -14.16
CA ARG A 570 9.69 -46.61 -14.72
C ARG A 570 9.95 -47.71 -13.67
N PRO A 571 10.04 -48.98 -14.07
CA PRO A 571 10.43 -50.05 -13.16
C PRO A 571 11.84 -49.82 -12.62
N LEU A 572 12.06 -50.05 -11.33
CA LEU A 572 13.40 -50.09 -10.76
C LEU A 572 14.09 -51.40 -11.15
N LYS A 573 15.32 -51.31 -11.66
CA LYS A 573 16.10 -52.46 -12.15
C LYS A 573 16.19 -53.58 -11.10
N GLY A 574 15.75 -54.78 -11.45
CA GLY A 574 15.71 -55.97 -10.58
C GLY A 574 14.31 -56.37 -10.07
N ASN A 575 13.26 -55.60 -10.37
CA ASN A 575 11.87 -56.01 -10.12
C ASN A 575 11.28 -56.69 -11.38
N ILE A 576 11.55 -57.99 -11.53
CA ILE A 576 11.18 -58.79 -12.72
C ILE A 576 9.69 -58.69 -13.06
N HIS A 577 8.82 -58.59 -12.05
CA HIS A 577 7.37 -58.48 -12.26
C HIS A 577 6.98 -57.14 -12.88
N LEU A 578 7.58 -56.03 -12.44
CA LEU A 578 7.34 -54.72 -13.05
C LEU A 578 8.03 -54.58 -14.41
N GLU A 579 9.24 -55.13 -14.59
CA GLU A 579 9.97 -55.08 -15.87
C GLU A 579 9.23 -55.84 -16.99
N ASN A 580 8.61 -56.97 -16.68
CA ASN A 580 7.84 -57.75 -17.66
C ASN A 580 6.52 -57.09 -18.06
N ASN A 581 5.91 -56.32 -17.16
CA ASN A 581 4.60 -55.72 -17.38
C ASN A 581 4.67 -54.23 -17.78
N MET A 582 5.78 -53.53 -17.50
CA MET A 582 6.03 -52.14 -17.90
C MET A 582 7.28 -52.05 -18.81
N PRO A 583 7.16 -52.42 -20.10
CA PRO A 583 8.31 -52.41 -21.03
C PRO A 583 8.83 -51.00 -21.37
N GLY A 584 8.12 -49.95 -20.98
CA GLY A 584 8.50 -48.54 -21.15
C GLY A 584 7.94 -47.64 -20.02
N PRO A 585 8.34 -46.36 -19.96
CA PRO A 585 7.80 -45.42 -18.98
C PRO A 585 6.30 -45.26 -19.16
N VAL A 586 5.54 -45.29 -18.06
CA VAL A 586 4.14 -44.91 -18.07
C VAL A 586 4.01 -43.46 -17.64
N GLU A 587 3.30 -42.69 -18.46
CA GLU A 587 3.04 -41.27 -18.24
C GLU A 587 1.78 -41.08 -17.40
N GLY A 588 1.83 -40.10 -16.53
CA GLY A 588 0.67 -39.65 -15.78
C GLY A 588 0.86 -38.26 -15.21
N ARG A 589 -0.19 -37.77 -14.56
CA ARG A 589 -0.20 -36.49 -13.85
C ARG A 589 -0.51 -36.74 -12.39
N ILE A 590 0.23 -36.09 -11.50
CA ILE A 590 -0.12 -36.09 -10.07
C ILE A 590 -1.41 -35.30 -9.92
N VAL A 591 -2.49 -35.95 -9.50
CA VAL A 591 -3.81 -35.33 -9.34
C VAL A 591 -4.13 -35.00 -7.88
N ASN A 592 -3.49 -35.70 -6.93
CA ASN A 592 -3.76 -35.45 -5.51
C ASN A 592 -2.56 -35.81 -4.62
N ALA A 593 -2.57 -35.32 -3.39
CA ALA A 593 -1.65 -35.72 -2.33
C ALA A 593 -2.47 -36.11 -1.08
N LEU A 594 -2.40 -37.39 -0.71
CA LEU A 594 -3.11 -37.97 0.41
C LEU A 594 -2.22 -38.07 1.66
N PRO A 595 -2.77 -37.84 2.86
CA PRO A 595 -2.03 -38.07 4.10
C PRO A 595 -1.75 -39.57 4.30
N LEU A 596 -0.76 -39.91 5.13
CA LEU A 596 -0.29 -41.30 5.28
C LEU A 596 -1.34 -42.26 5.84
N ASP A 597 -2.26 -41.74 6.64
CA ASP A 597 -3.37 -42.45 7.25
C ASP A 597 -4.55 -42.70 6.29
N ALA A 598 -4.54 -42.09 5.10
CA ALA A 598 -5.53 -42.35 4.06
C ALA A 598 -5.34 -43.71 3.35
N VAL A 599 -4.22 -44.40 3.61
CA VAL A 599 -3.92 -45.75 3.10
C VAL A 599 -3.75 -46.68 4.29
N ASP A 600 -4.54 -47.75 4.35
CA ASP A 600 -4.41 -48.76 5.40
C ASP A 600 -3.00 -49.39 5.37
N LYS A 601 -2.39 -49.52 6.54
CA LYS A 601 -1.07 -50.11 6.71
C LYS A 601 -1.03 -51.58 6.27
N SER A 602 -2.17 -52.27 6.26
CA SER A 602 -2.28 -53.65 5.75
C SER A 602 -1.92 -53.77 4.27
N PHE A 603 -2.06 -52.70 3.48
CA PHE A 603 -1.72 -52.68 2.05
C PHE A 603 -0.23 -52.44 1.78
N ILE A 604 0.56 -52.19 2.82
CA ILE A 604 1.98 -51.80 2.71
C ILE A 604 2.86 -52.94 3.24
N GLY A 605 3.75 -53.48 2.40
CA GLY A 605 4.68 -54.53 2.82
C GLY A 605 5.54 -54.11 4.03
N ALA A 606 5.84 -55.07 4.93
CA ALA A 606 6.50 -54.82 6.22
C ALA A 606 7.85 -54.07 6.12
N GLY A 607 8.57 -54.20 5.00
CA GLY A 607 9.83 -53.49 4.74
C GLY A 607 9.68 -52.01 4.36
N SER A 608 8.48 -51.58 3.96
CA SER A 608 8.19 -50.25 3.40
C SER A 608 7.57 -49.28 4.42
N GLN A 609 7.16 -49.77 5.60
CA GLN A 609 6.52 -48.96 6.64
C GLN A 609 7.46 -47.94 7.32
N LYS A 610 8.79 -48.10 7.23
CA LYS A 610 9.78 -47.34 8.02
C LYS A 610 10.56 -46.24 7.26
N LYS A 611 10.16 -45.80 6.06
CA LYS A 611 11.00 -44.89 5.23
C LYS A 611 10.28 -43.66 4.67
N THR A 612 11.11 -42.69 4.29
CA THR A 612 10.90 -41.23 4.25
C THR A 612 10.06 -40.71 3.09
N GLY A 613 8.74 -40.61 3.30
CA GLY A 613 7.80 -39.75 2.56
C GLY A 613 6.63 -39.37 3.47
N ARG A 614 6.20 -38.11 3.49
CA ARG A 614 5.18 -37.60 4.44
C ARG A 614 3.73 -37.77 3.97
N GLN A 615 3.52 -38.11 2.70
CA GLN A 615 2.21 -38.25 2.03
C GLN A 615 2.33 -39.23 0.85
N TRP A 616 1.19 -39.72 0.37
CA TRP A 616 1.04 -40.47 -0.88
C TRP A 616 0.62 -39.51 -1.99
N LEU A 617 1.23 -39.60 -3.18
CA LEU A 617 0.82 -38.84 -4.36
C LEU A 617 -0.07 -39.73 -5.22
N VAL A 618 -1.28 -39.26 -5.54
CA VAL A 618 -2.17 -39.91 -6.49
C VAL A 618 -1.75 -39.47 -7.88
N VAL A 619 -1.40 -40.42 -8.74
CA VAL A 619 -1.07 -40.20 -10.14
C VAL A 619 -2.19 -40.77 -10.98
N GLU A 620 -2.84 -39.92 -11.77
CA GLU A 620 -3.71 -40.35 -12.85
C GLU A 620 -2.85 -40.63 -14.08
N LEU A 621 -2.96 -41.83 -14.63
CA LEU A 621 -2.15 -42.32 -15.74
C LEU A 621 -2.87 -42.05 -17.05
N ASP A 622 -2.12 -41.63 -18.06
CA ASP A 622 -2.65 -41.36 -19.40
C ASP A 622 -3.18 -42.64 -20.06
N ASN A 623 -2.59 -43.79 -19.70
CA ASN A 623 -3.01 -45.11 -20.12
C ASN A 623 -3.10 -46.05 -18.92
N ALA A 624 -3.99 -47.04 -19.02
CA ALA A 624 -4.14 -48.08 -18.01
C ALA A 624 -2.80 -48.78 -17.73
N LEU A 625 -2.40 -48.85 -16.46
CA LEU A 625 -1.27 -49.67 -16.05
C LEU A 625 -1.64 -51.15 -16.28
N PRO A 626 -0.86 -51.95 -17.03
CA PRO A 626 -1.18 -53.35 -17.30
C PRO A 626 -0.84 -54.26 -16.10
N LEU A 627 -1.31 -53.88 -14.92
CA LEU A 627 -1.20 -54.64 -13.67
C LEU A 627 -2.61 -54.76 -13.09
N GLU A 628 -3.07 -55.98 -12.81
CA GLU A 628 -4.33 -56.17 -12.06
C GLU A 628 -4.23 -55.57 -10.65
N PRO A 629 -5.32 -55.01 -10.07
CA PRO A 629 -6.74 -55.12 -10.45
C PRO A 629 -7.40 -53.87 -11.10
N ALA A 630 -8.68 -54.00 -11.44
CA ALA A 630 -9.50 -53.35 -12.48
C ALA A 630 -9.76 -51.82 -12.50
N ASP A 631 -9.07 -50.96 -11.73
CA ASP A 631 -9.15 -49.49 -11.90
C ASP A 631 -7.78 -48.88 -12.21
N THR A 632 -7.29 -49.23 -13.38
CA THR A 632 -5.88 -49.09 -13.80
C THR A 632 -5.46 -47.68 -14.20
N ARG A 633 -6.28 -46.65 -13.93
CA ARG A 633 -5.92 -45.25 -14.25
C ARG A 633 -5.32 -44.50 -13.08
N HIS A 634 -5.41 -44.98 -11.84
CA HIS A 634 -4.86 -44.27 -10.69
C HIS A 634 -3.87 -45.12 -9.91
N VAL A 635 -2.71 -44.55 -9.61
CA VAL A 635 -1.68 -45.20 -8.77
C VAL A 635 -1.22 -44.26 -7.68
N LEU A 636 -0.75 -44.83 -6.58
CA LEU A 636 -0.16 -44.07 -5.48
C LEU A 636 1.35 -44.21 -5.52
N ILE A 637 2.05 -43.08 -5.54
CA ILE A 637 3.50 -43.05 -5.41
C ILE A 637 3.91 -42.37 -4.10
N ARG A 638 4.91 -42.92 -3.41
CA ARG A 638 5.47 -42.31 -2.20
C ARG A 638 6.98 -42.19 -2.28
N PHE A 639 7.49 -40.97 -2.15
CA PHE A 639 8.92 -40.71 -2.23
C PHE A 639 9.70 -41.50 -1.17
N LEU A 640 10.89 -42.00 -1.53
CA LEU A 640 11.79 -42.68 -0.61
C LEU A 640 13.17 -42.03 -0.55
N ARG A 641 13.87 -41.94 -1.69
CA ARG A 641 15.22 -41.33 -1.82
C ARG A 641 15.51 -40.94 -3.27
N SER A 642 16.40 -39.98 -3.50
CA SER A 642 17.00 -39.74 -4.81
C SER A 642 18.20 -40.68 -5.06
N VAL A 643 18.39 -41.08 -6.32
CA VAL A 643 19.52 -41.86 -6.83
C VAL A 643 20.19 -41.02 -7.91
N ASP A 644 21.48 -40.75 -7.71
CA ASP A 644 22.26 -39.92 -8.62
C ASP A 644 22.88 -40.79 -9.71
N ALA A 645 22.38 -40.70 -10.94
CA ALA A 645 22.91 -41.42 -12.09
C ALA A 645 23.37 -40.42 -13.15
N ARG A 646 24.70 -40.22 -13.24
CA ARG A 646 25.46 -39.44 -14.25
C ARG A 646 24.62 -38.63 -15.26
N SER A 647 24.02 -37.53 -14.78
CA SER A 647 23.27 -36.46 -15.50
C SER A 647 21.75 -36.37 -15.29
N GLN A 648 21.10 -37.27 -14.54
CA GLN A 648 19.69 -37.12 -14.14
C GLN A 648 19.47 -37.51 -12.66
N VAL A 649 18.78 -36.64 -11.89
CA VAL A 649 18.31 -36.97 -10.55
C VAL A 649 17.08 -37.87 -10.69
N MET A 650 17.25 -39.18 -10.49
CA MET A 650 16.13 -40.11 -10.49
C MET A 650 15.66 -40.39 -9.07
N SER A 651 14.38 -40.19 -8.80
CA SER A 651 13.82 -40.39 -7.47
C SER A 651 13.15 -41.74 -7.38
N VAL A 652 13.48 -42.51 -6.35
CA VAL A 652 12.86 -43.82 -6.07
C VAL A 652 11.60 -43.57 -5.26
N PHE A 653 10.48 -44.07 -5.78
CA PHE A 653 9.18 -44.05 -5.13
C PHE A 653 8.67 -45.47 -4.86
N HIS A 654 7.84 -45.59 -3.84
CA HIS A 654 7.00 -46.76 -3.61
C HIS A 654 5.75 -46.66 -4.48
N LEU A 655 5.40 -47.69 -5.24
CA LEU A 655 4.18 -47.75 -6.05
C LEU A 655 3.14 -48.68 -5.42
N LEU A 656 1.91 -48.18 -5.25
CA LEU A 656 0.72 -48.99 -5.01
C LEU A 656 -0.26 -48.83 -6.17
N THR A 657 -0.86 -49.92 -6.63
CA THR A 657 -2.04 -49.89 -7.51
C THR A 657 -3.29 -49.80 -6.66
N VAL A 658 -4.24 -48.95 -7.06
CA VAL A 658 -5.46 -48.72 -6.30
C VAL A 658 -6.61 -49.52 -6.91
N THR A 659 -7.38 -50.21 -6.07
CA THR A 659 -8.58 -50.94 -6.50
C THR A 659 -9.79 -50.00 -6.55
N ARG A 660 -9.88 -49.05 -5.60
CA ARG A 660 -10.92 -48.01 -5.58
C ARG A 660 -10.48 -46.79 -4.77
N LEU A 661 -10.62 -45.60 -5.37
CA LEU A 661 -10.46 -44.32 -4.67
C LEU A 661 -11.83 -43.80 -4.23
N THR A 662 -11.92 -43.33 -2.99
CA THR A 662 -13.13 -42.71 -2.43
C THR A 662 -12.79 -41.37 -1.79
N ASP A 663 -13.81 -40.53 -1.55
CA ASP A 663 -13.67 -39.24 -0.87
C ASP A 663 -13.07 -39.36 0.56
N GLY A 664 -13.10 -40.56 1.15
CA GLY A 664 -12.58 -40.88 2.48
C GLY A 664 -11.19 -41.55 2.51
N GLY A 665 -10.59 -41.85 1.36
CA GLY A 665 -9.31 -42.56 1.25
C GLY A 665 -9.33 -43.72 0.24
N VAL A 666 -8.41 -44.67 0.44
CA VAL A 666 -8.17 -45.77 -0.51
C VAL A 666 -8.86 -47.06 -0.05
N GLU A 667 -9.88 -47.49 -0.79
CA GLU A 667 -10.61 -48.76 -0.56
C GLU A 667 -9.95 -49.87 -1.39
N GLY A 668 -8.87 -50.45 -0.85
CA GLY A 668 -8.10 -51.52 -1.50
C GLY A 668 -6.93 -50.98 -2.31
N ALA A 669 -5.74 -51.44 -1.95
CA ALA A 669 -4.51 -51.19 -2.70
C ALA A 669 -3.60 -52.41 -2.66
N GLU A 670 -2.78 -52.56 -3.69
CA GLU A 670 -1.82 -53.66 -3.80
C GLU A 670 -0.40 -53.10 -3.96
N ASP A 671 0.52 -53.64 -3.18
CA ASP A 671 1.93 -53.25 -3.19
C ASP A 671 2.65 -53.84 -4.40
N LYS A 672 3.12 -52.96 -5.31
CA LYS A 672 3.86 -53.36 -6.50
C LYS A 672 5.37 -53.13 -6.36
N GLY A 673 5.82 -52.58 -5.24
CA GLY A 673 7.23 -52.35 -4.92
C GLY A 673 7.78 -51.02 -5.42
N TRP A 674 9.08 -50.98 -5.72
CA TRP A 674 9.81 -49.74 -5.98
C TRP A 674 9.87 -49.39 -7.46
N VAL A 675 9.63 -48.11 -7.76
CA VAL A 675 9.71 -47.53 -9.11
C VAL A 675 10.62 -46.31 -9.11
N LEU A 676 11.12 -45.96 -10.29
CA LEU A 676 11.75 -44.68 -10.55
C LEU A 676 10.69 -43.73 -11.08
N VAL A 677 10.62 -42.52 -10.54
CA VAL A 677 9.72 -41.48 -11.03
C VAL A 677 10.56 -40.28 -11.43
N GLU A 678 10.38 -39.88 -12.68
CA GLU A 678 10.98 -38.69 -13.27
C GLU A 678 9.90 -37.63 -13.43
N GLY A 679 10.15 -36.41 -12.95
CA GLY A 679 9.29 -35.26 -13.26
C GLY A 679 9.66 -34.66 -14.61
N GLU A 680 8.76 -33.87 -15.19
CA GLU A 680 9.05 -33.10 -16.41
C GLU A 680 10.33 -32.24 -16.24
N GLU A 681 11.36 -32.48 -17.06
CA GLU A 681 12.73 -31.88 -16.97
C GLU A 681 12.75 -30.40 -16.47
N GLY A 682 13.54 -30.13 -15.42
CA GLY A 682 13.79 -28.77 -14.89
C GLY A 682 13.16 -28.45 -13.54
N ARG A 683 12.41 -29.37 -12.94
CA ARG A 683 11.93 -29.28 -11.54
C ARG A 683 12.34 -30.57 -10.82
N GLY A 684 13.36 -30.46 -9.96
CA GLY A 684 14.00 -31.58 -9.26
C GLY A 684 13.17 -32.19 -8.13
#